data_AF-A0A285VVP4-F1
#
_entry.id   AF-A0A285VVP4-F1
#
_cell.length_a   1.000
_cell.length_b   1.000
_cell.length_c   1.000
_cell.angle_alpha   90.00
_cell.angle_beta   90.00
_cell.angle_gamma   90.00
#
_symmetry.space_group_name_H-M   'P 1'
#
loop_
_entity.id
_entity.type
_entity.pdbx_description
1 polymer ?
#
loop_
_entity_poly.entity_id
_entity_poly.type
_entity_poly.pdbx_seq_one_letter_code
_entity_poly.pdbx_strand_id
1 'polypeptide(L)'
;MTVPTHRPDAPGVVDAALVLDGAHGHGYLVTGTDVPAPPDVTGWRHPADLLDGLVLHLHPRTVLGSAEGVTGTVVLLGHPVDVAAGITDPNRIASRLCASWDLQEDAGLVREAATLGGRWTLLARRRPTPTTPTDRRPPPRPGPDLLVVPDAHATQPVFWATTGGRLALGSTPSLAAHALDLPEDDDALRLLEELRARRPGAVTYLPGVRTAYLGLSPLVPNCLLRVDLSPLRVEHRRFWPEEERVERTDVESVYDVFRERLGAHVGLLAGLGRPALSLTAGRDSRVTAALAHEEVRAGGGLAFTYVNPRDARTGPAAAADVTGASAVAAQLGLPHRVLRWRQPPAGGTFDVLHRRTYDPLVPSRGAAHAMWADLPADLVQLQSNGAETGTTFVRRRTDEPLDPLRLARMMMHAADGLEDLAARMYDGYLEHAELTPDRLRGYDHHDLFYWEQRMGRWGWQKFTDGDLGHRVLAPFNDRVLLETMLSLPYAQREAMVLLDRVLDDVPGTRVRAPGPRVSLARSVTTLLPGRVRRRVEPVVDRRAARAAVSRSVFPGGYAVLPAGARGTRVPAGWLREPLPDGAFGASGALLRHHPGLRHAVVGDGSAWVAVLGDPVWVRQELDGAWVVARALRDALADRRSAEALMVTAGHHGLTAVVAGAAGLTGRYLVLAGDGTRTVVVPDPLTALGVHLLEDGSGVVSHARLADGPARRVSPGDLVTVAGGSLDVAPLDQRVDLASLARPRRVEDPATAAERLARHARILSHRGPAWLAMSGLEYGRSGELLPHLVASGGSALTWWDRTVGDDEAAGVFSASREAFEAGVQHRVLGLREDPAGGAPGSGASPALRAAREAAVEALRQTWGEEAEGVLPVTVALDAALPADAVVWFGTAPGPDGAAPHSLVDRPWELLQGARAVALPFSDRLLGQLP
;
A
#
# COMPACT_ATOMS: atom_id res chain seq x y z
N MET A 1 -14.66 22.92 -1.31
CA MET A 1 -14.38 22.55 0.09
C MET A 1 -13.50 21.33 0.07
N THR A 2 -12.26 21.41 0.53
CA THR A 2 -11.44 20.23 0.83
C THR A 2 -12.10 19.49 1.98
N VAL A 3 -12.74 18.36 1.69
CA VAL A 3 -13.24 17.46 2.74
C VAL A 3 -12.03 17.05 3.58
N PRO A 4 -12.08 17.20 4.92
CA PRO A 4 -10.99 16.74 5.77
C PRO A 4 -10.66 15.30 5.44
N THR A 5 -9.40 15.00 5.16
CA THR A 5 -8.91 13.64 4.90
C THR A 5 -8.98 12.74 6.13
N HIS A 6 -9.29 13.33 7.29
CA HIS A 6 -9.32 12.64 8.57
C HIS A 6 -10.60 12.98 9.34
N ARG A 7 -11.33 11.93 9.77
CA ARG A 7 -12.45 12.08 10.71
C ARG A 7 -11.90 12.06 12.13
N PRO A 8 -12.05 13.16 12.91
CA PRO A 8 -11.62 13.13 14.31
C PRO A 8 -12.42 12.09 15.08
N ASP A 9 -11.74 11.28 15.90
CA ASP A 9 -12.37 10.37 16.83
C ASP A 9 -11.62 10.39 18.15
N ALA A 10 -12.36 10.56 19.25
CA ALA A 10 -11.81 10.75 20.58
C ALA A 10 -12.63 9.95 21.61
N PRO A 11 -12.00 9.42 22.67
CA PRO A 11 -12.71 8.66 23.70
C PRO A 11 -13.88 9.47 24.28
N GLY A 12 -15.08 8.88 24.27
CA GLY A 12 -16.30 9.48 24.84
C GLY A 12 -16.87 10.69 24.10
N VAL A 13 -16.32 11.08 22.96
CA VAL A 13 -16.84 12.16 22.12
C VAL A 13 -17.57 11.57 20.92
N VAL A 14 -18.88 11.83 20.85
CA VAL A 14 -19.76 11.29 19.81
C VAL A 14 -20.30 12.42 18.93
N ASP A 15 -19.96 12.40 17.66
CA ASP A 15 -20.59 13.23 16.64
C ASP A 15 -21.83 12.51 16.09
N ALA A 16 -23.02 12.98 16.47
CA ALA A 16 -24.28 12.38 16.06
C ALA A 16 -24.51 12.41 14.54
N ALA A 17 -23.98 13.41 13.82
CA ALA A 17 -24.11 13.49 12.37
C ALA A 17 -23.25 12.43 11.69
N LEU A 18 -22.03 12.19 12.18
CA LEU A 18 -21.17 11.10 11.69
C LEU A 18 -21.72 9.72 12.05
N VAL A 19 -22.36 9.56 13.22
CA VAL A 19 -23.07 8.31 13.56
C VAL A 19 -24.23 8.06 12.61
N LEU A 20 -25.05 9.08 12.31
CA LEU A 20 -26.16 8.96 11.35
C LEU A 20 -25.66 8.67 9.93
N ASP A 21 -24.55 9.28 9.52
CA ASP A 21 -23.96 9.04 8.21
C ASP A 21 -23.36 7.64 8.08
N GLY A 22 -22.77 7.09 9.15
CA GLY A 22 -22.02 5.84 9.12
C GLY A 22 -22.80 4.58 9.51
N ALA A 23 -23.71 4.66 10.49
CA ALA A 23 -24.41 3.48 11.02
C ALA A 23 -25.37 2.89 9.98
N HIS A 24 -25.22 1.60 9.71
CA HIS A 24 -25.89 0.90 8.60
C HIS A 24 -25.70 1.64 7.26
N GLY A 25 -24.49 2.10 6.97
CA GLY A 25 -24.16 2.81 5.74
C GLY A 25 -24.72 2.13 4.50
N HIS A 26 -25.40 2.90 3.64
CA HIS A 26 -26.11 2.41 2.45
C HIS A 26 -27.23 1.38 2.74
N GLY A 27 -27.73 1.34 3.97
CA GLY A 27 -28.74 0.40 4.41
C GLY A 27 -30.19 0.77 4.06
N TYR A 28 -31.08 -0.18 4.29
CA TYR A 28 -32.52 0.00 4.15
C TYR A 28 -33.29 -0.89 5.14
N LEU A 29 -34.53 -0.52 5.40
CA LEU A 29 -35.51 -1.32 6.14
C LEU A 29 -36.87 -1.23 5.42
N VAL A 30 -37.50 -2.37 5.18
CA VAL A 30 -38.87 -2.50 4.65
C VAL A 30 -39.71 -3.12 5.74
N THR A 31 -40.87 -2.54 6.05
CA THR A 31 -41.79 -3.10 7.03
C THR A 31 -43.23 -3.08 6.54
N GLY A 32 -44.10 -3.89 7.17
CA GLY A 32 -45.54 -3.66 7.10
C GLY A 32 -45.92 -2.27 7.64
N THR A 33 -47.04 -1.71 7.18
CA THR A 33 -47.54 -0.39 7.64
C THR A 33 -47.92 -0.36 9.12
N ASP A 34 -48.12 -1.52 9.74
CA ASP A 34 -48.46 -1.72 11.14
C ASP A 34 -47.23 -1.95 12.04
N VAL A 35 -46.03 -1.94 11.47
CA VAL A 35 -44.77 -2.09 12.19
C VAL A 35 -44.19 -0.70 12.49
N PRO A 36 -43.92 -0.36 13.76
CA PRO A 36 -43.29 0.91 14.11
C PRO A 36 -41.84 0.95 13.62
N ALA A 37 -41.40 2.13 13.19
CA ALA A 37 -40.01 2.36 12.80
C ALA A 37 -39.10 2.26 14.05
N PRO A 38 -38.02 1.46 14.02
CA PRO A 38 -37.08 1.41 15.12
C PRO A 38 -36.28 2.72 15.23
N PRO A 39 -35.71 3.06 16.40
CA PRO A 39 -34.88 4.26 16.55
C PRO A 39 -33.70 4.31 15.57
N ASP A 40 -33.23 3.15 15.11
CA ASP A 40 -32.14 2.99 14.14
C ASP A 40 -32.32 3.74 12.83
N VAL A 41 -33.57 3.92 12.39
CA VAL A 41 -33.89 4.61 11.13
C VAL A 41 -34.28 6.08 11.32
N THR A 42 -34.06 6.64 12.51
CA THR A 42 -34.31 8.07 12.76
C THR A 42 -33.46 8.94 11.84
N GLY A 43 -34.09 9.83 11.07
CA GLY A 43 -33.42 10.70 10.10
C GLY A 43 -33.19 10.06 8.72
N TRP A 44 -33.66 8.83 8.51
CA TRP A 44 -33.63 8.19 7.19
C TRP A 44 -34.69 8.77 6.27
N ARG A 45 -34.52 8.56 4.96
CA ARG A 45 -35.50 8.98 3.95
C ARG A 45 -36.63 7.96 3.89
N HIS A 46 -37.84 8.44 3.63
CA HIS A 46 -39.03 7.60 3.49
C HIS A 46 -39.76 7.98 2.20
N PRO A 47 -39.41 7.38 1.05
CA PRO A 47 -40.15 7.62 -0.19
C PRO A 47 -41.59 7.11 0.00
N ALA A 48 -42.54 8.04 -0.02
CA ALA A 48 -43.96 7.71 0.11
C ALA A 48 -44.47 6.96 -1.13
N ASP A 49 -45.45 6.09 -0.91
CA ASP A 49 -46.25 5.45 -1.96
C ASP A 49 -45.47 4.65 -3.02
N LEU A 50 -44.23 4.21 -2.71
CA LEU A 50 -43.42 3.44 -3.64
C LEU A 50 -43.77 1.94 -3.63
N LEU A 51 -44.16 1.41 -2.47
CA LEU A 51 -44.48 0.00 -2.25
C LEU A 51 -45.82 -0.11 -1.49
N ASP A 52 -46.91 -0.32 -2.22
CA ASP A 52 -48.26 -0.40 -1.63
C ASP A 52 -48.35 -1.42 -0.48
N GLY A 53 -48.81 -0.95 0.69
CA GLY A 53 -48.96 -1.78 1.91
C GLY A 53 -47.66 -2.01 2.68
N LEU A 54 -46.56 -1.36 2.30
CA LEU A 54 -45.26 -1.44 2.94
C LEU A 54 -44.68 -0.03 3.18
N VAL A 55 -43.77 0.07 4.14
CA VAL A 55 -43.00 1.29 4.41
C VAL A 55 -41.54 1.02 4.10
N LEU A 56 -40.92 1.88 3.29
CA LEU A 56 -39.52 1.81 2.94
C LEU A 56 -38.73 2.92 3.65
N HIS A 57 -37.73 2.53 4.43
CA HIS A 57 -36.78 3.40 5.11
C HIS A 57 -35.43 3.28 4.42
N LEU A 58 -34.85 4.41 4.01
CA LEU A 58 -33.58 4.44 3.29
C LEU A 58 -32.55 5.29 4.02
N HIS A 59 -31.41 4.69 4.34
CA HIS A 59 -30.26 5.44 4.82
C HIS A 59 -29.95 6.60 3.84
N PRO A 60 -29.50 7.78 4.32
CA PRO A 60 -29.27 8.95 3.47
C PRO A 60 -28.40 8.66 2.23
N ARG A 61 -27.40 7.78 2.38
CA ARG A 61 -26.48 7.36 1.30
C ARG A 61 -27.01 6.25 0.38
N THR A 62 -28.15 5.64 0.64
CA THR A 62 -28.67 4.51 -0.16
C THR A 62 -29.15 4.99 -1.52
N VAL A 63 -28.62 4.44 -2.61
CA VAL A 63 -29.12 4.79 -3.94
C VAL A 63 -30.46 4.08 -4.18
N LEU A 64 -31.38 4.81 -4.80
CA LEU A 64 -32.73 4.35 -5.12
C LEU A 64 -32.95 4.55 -6.62
N GLY A 65 -33.34 3.49 -7.31
CA GLY A 65 -34.00 3.59 -8.61
C GLY A 65 -35.36 2.92 -8.56
N SER A 66 -36.30 3.42 -9.35
CA SER A 66 -37.62 2.81 -9.43
C SER A 66 -38.27 3.05 -10.78
N ALA A 67 -39.14 2.13 -11.17
CA ALA A 67 -40.05 2.30 -12.29
C ALA A 67 -41.38 1.61 -11.99
N GLU A 68 -42.45 2.13 -12.58
CA GLU A 68 -43.78 1.54 -12.50
C GLU A 68 -44.19 1.02 -13.88
N GLY A 69 -44.68 -0.21 -13.92
CA GLY A 69 -45.19 -0.87 -15.12
C GLY A 69 -46.67 -1.22 -15.01
N VAL A 70 -47.12 -2.12 -15.89
CA VAL A 70 -48.49 -2.67 -15.86
C VAL A 70 -48.65 -3.63 -14.68
N THR A 71 -47.63 -4.46 -14.43
CA THR A 71 -47.63 -5.52 -13.41
C THR A 71 -47.46 -4.97 -11.99
N GLY A 72 -46.65 -3.92 -11.83
CA GLY A 72 -46.36 -3.33 -10.53
C GLY A 72 -45.16 -2.39 -10.58
N THR A 73 -44.56 -2.15 -9.41
CA THR A 73 -43.41 -1.27 -9.22
C THR A 73 -42.16 -2.10 -9.00
N VAL A 74 -41.10 -1.82 -9.76
CA VAL A 74 -39.74 -2.33 -9.51
C VAL A 74 -38.94 -1.25 -8.80
N VAL A 75 -38.29 -1.63 -7.71
CA VAL A 75 -37.41 -0.80 -6.92
C VAL A 75 -36.04 -1.46 -6.82
N LEU A 76 -34.99 -0.70 -7.11
CA LEU A 76 -33.59 -1.09 -6.96
C LEU A 76 -32.97 -0.27 -5.83
N LEU A 77 -32.45 -0.98 -4.84
CA LEU A 77 -31.74 -0.40 -3.70
C LEU A 77 -30.24 -0.68 -3.86
N GLY A 78 -29.42 0.37 -3.84
CA GLY A 78 -27.97 0.28 -4.07
C GLY A 78 -27.55 0.65 -5.50
N HIS A 79 -26.50 0.01 -5.98
CA HIS A 79 -25.80 0.32 -7.24
C HIS A 79 -25.90 -0.85 -8.23
N PRO A 80 -27.03 -1.03 -8.92
CA PRO A 80 -27.13 -1.97 -10.02
C PRO A 80 -26.30 -1.49 -11.22
N VAL A 81 -25.67 -2.43 -11.92
CA VAL A 81 -24.94 -2.16 -13.16
C VAL A 81 -25.42 -3.12 -14.25
N ASP A 82 -26.04 -2.59 -15.30
CA ASP A 82 -26.30 -3.36 -16.52
C ASP A 82 -25.06 -3.26 -17.40
N VAL A 83 -24.11 -4.17 -17.17
CA VAL A 83 -22.81 -4.19 -17.85
C VAL A 83 -22.97 -4.47 -19.34
N ALA A 84 -23.99 -5.24 -19.75
CA ALA A 84 -24.25 -5.53 -21.16
C ALA A 84 -24.75 -4.28 -21.90
N ALA A 85 -25.58 -3.46 -21.24
CA ALA A 85 -26.07 -2.21 -21.80
C ALA A 85 -25.13 -1.01 -21.55
N GLY A 86 -24.09 -1.17 -20.71
CA GLY A 86 -23.23 -0.07 -20.28
C GLY A 86 -23.96 0.99 -19.45
N ILE A 87 -24.95 0.59 -18.64
CA ILE A 87 -25.81 1.51 -17.88
C ILE A 87 -25.56 1.34 -16.38
N THR A 88 -25.44 2.48 -15.68
CA THR A 88 -25.33 2.57 -14.21
C THR A 88 -26.46 3.37 -13.57
N ASP A 89 -27.33 4.00 -14.37
CA ASP A 89 -28.48 4.75 -13.86
C ASP A 89 -29.56 3.79 -13.36
N PRO A 90 -29.84 3.76 -12.04
CA PRO A 90 -30.75 2.78 -11.45
C PRO A 90 -32.20 2.96 -11.92
N ASN A 91 -32.63 4.17 -12.34
CA ASN A 91 -33.99 4.36 -12.86
C ASN A 91 -34.15 3.76 -14.26
N ARG A 92 -33.12 3.91 -15.11
CA ARG A 92 -33.12 3.28 -16.44
C ARG A 92 -33.06 1.76 -16.35
N ILE A 93 -32.29 1.23 -15.41
CA ILE A 93 -32.24 -0.23 -15.15
C ILE A 93 -33.60 -0.70 -14.62
N ALA A 94 -34.18 -0.02 -13.63
CA ALA A 94 -35.52 -0.37 -13.12
C ALA A 94 -36.59 -0.35 -14.23
N SER A 95 -36.53 0.62 -15.15
CA SER A 95 -37.45 0.71 -16.29
C SER A 95 -37.34 -0.49 -17.24
N ARG A 96 -36.11 -0.98 -17.50
CA ARG A 96 -35.87 -2.19 -18.32
C ARG A 96 -36.42 -3.43 -17.63
N LEU A 97 -36.15 -3.57 -16.35
CA LEU A 97 -36.67 -4.67 -15.53
C LEU A 97 -38.20 -4.65 -15.46
N CYS A 98 -38.84 -3.48 -15.32
CA CYS A 98 -40.30 -3.35 -15.42
C CYS A 98 -40.82 -3.84 -16.78
N ALA A 99 -40.17 -3.47 -17.88
CA ALA A 99 -40.57 -3.92 -19.21
C ALA A 99 -40.47 -5.45 -19.34
N SER A 100 -39.42 -6.06 -18.81
CA SER A 100 -39.30 -7.52 -18.78
C SER A 100 -40.31 -8.18 -17.85
N TRP A 101 -40.65 -7.55 -16.72
CA TRP A 101 -41.69 -8.07 -15.83
C TRP A 101 -43.07 -8.07 -16.51
N ASP A 102 -43.39 -6.99 -17.23
CA ASP A 102 -44.64 -6.87 -17.98
C ASP A 102 -44.74 -7.87 -19.15
N LEU A 103 -43.62 -8.20 -19.78
CA LEU A 103 -43.56 -9.09 -20.94
C LEU A 103 -43.43 -10.57 -20.59
N GLN A 104 -42.60 -10.88 -19.59
CA GLN A 104 -42.11 -12.23 -19.28
C GLN A 104 -42.39 -12.67 -17.84
N GLU A 105 -43.21 -11.92 -17.12
CA GLU A 105 -43.63 -12.21 -15.75
C GLU A 105 -42.44 -12.32 -14.78
N ASP A 106 -42.67 -12.96 -13.62
CA ASP A 106 -41.70 -13.04 -12.53
C ASP A 106 -40.37 -13.67 -12.98
N ALA A 107 -40.44 -14.70 -13.84
CA ALA A 107 -39.27 -15.42 -14.31
C ALA A 107 -38.37 -14.52 -15.18
N GLY A 108 -38.95 -13.73 -16.10
CA GLY A 108 -38.17 -12.84 -16.93
C GLY A 108 -37.55 -11.67 -16.15
N LEU A 109 -38.29 -11.12 -15.18
CA LEU A 109 -37.76 -10.12 -14.26
C LEU A 109 -36.54 -10.65 -13.49
N VAL A 110 -36.68 -11.82 -12.86
CA VAL A 110 -35.61 -12.45 -12.07
C VAL A 110 -34.42 -12.78 -12.96
N ARG A 111 -34.63 -13.32 -14.15
CA ARG A 111 -33.56 -13.65 -15.10
C ARG A 111 -32.80 -12.43 -15.58
N GLU A 112 -33.48 -11.34 -15.95
CA GLU A 112 -32.78 -10.12 -16.37
C GLU A 112 -32.04 -9.49 -15.18
N ALA A 113 -32.68 -9.38 -14.01
CA ALA A 113 -32.04 -8.88 -12.80
C ALA A 113 -30.80 -9.72 -12.44
N ALA A 114 -30.86 -11.04 -12.63
CA ALA A 114 -29.75 -11.95 -12.38
C ALA A 114 -28.49 -11.66 -13.20
N THR A 115 -28.60 -10.95 -14.34
CA THR A 115 -27.47 -10.57 -15.20
C THR A 115 -26.79 -9.26 -14.80
N LEU A 116 -27.37 -8.53 -13.86
CA LEU A 116 -26.82 -7.26 -13.39
C LEU A 116 -25.59 -7.49 -12.51
N GLY A 117 -24.58 -6.66 -12.73
CA GLY A 117 -23.46 -6.48 -11.82
C GLY A 117 -23.76 -5.45 -10.73
N GLY A 118 -22.74 -5.07 -9.99
CA GLY A 118 -22.81 -4.05 -8.94
C GLY A 118 -23.25 -4.62 -7.60
N ARG A 119 -23.82 -3.79 -6.73
CA ARG A 119 -24.23 -4.16 -5.36
C ARG A 119 -25.60 -3.62 -5.08
N TRP A 120 -26.60 -4.50 -5.04
CA TRP A 120 -27.99 -4.08 -5.09
C TRP A 120 -28.95 -5.13 -4.53
N THR A 121 -30.14 -4.66 -4.17
CA THR A 121 -31.31 -5.50 -3.88
C THR A 121 -32.48 -5.00 -4.71
N LEU A 122 -33.20 -5.93 -5.33
CA LEU A 122 -34.42 -5.66 -6.05
C LEU A 122 -35.63 -5.96 -5.16
N LEU A 123 -36.60 -5.05 -5.15
CA LEU A 123 -37.95 -5.25 -4.63
C LEU A 123 -38.94 -5.05 -5.78
N ALA A 124 -39.76 -6.04 -6.10
CA ALA A 124 -40.83 -5.89 -7.09
C ALA A 124 -42.18 -6.10 -6.43
N ARG A 125 -42.94 -5.01 -6.28
CA ARG A 125 -44.26 -4.99 -5.66
C ARG A 125 -45.34 -5.05 -6.73
N ARG A 126 -46.10 -6.14 -6.75
CA ARG A 126 -47.21 -6.31 -7.70
C ARG A 126 -48.31 -5.30 -7.38
N ARG A 127 -48.98 -4.77 -8.40
CA ARG A 127 -50.13 -3.89 -8.18
C ARG A 127 -51.25 -4.68 -7.49
N PRO A 128 -51.91 -4.12 -6.45
CA PRO A 128 -53.05 -4.78 -5.82
C PRO A 128 -54.17 -5.04 -6.81
N THR A 129 -54.90 -6.14 -6.64
CA THR A 129 -56.13 -6.38 -7.41
C THR A 129 -57.15 -5.28 -7.08
N PRO A 130 -57.74 -4.60 -8.08
CA PRO A 130 -58.70 -3.54 -7.81
C PRO A 130 -59.88 -4.06 -7.00
N THR A 131 -60.14 -3.43 -5.85
CA THR A 131 -61.27 -3.78 -4.98
C THR A 131 -62.56 -3.07 -5.36
N THR A 132 -62.50 -2.08 -6.26
CA THR A 132 -63.65 -1.29 -6.72
C THR A 132 -63.96 -1.54 -8.20
N PRO A 133 -65.25 -1.69 -8.59
CA PRO A 133 -65.66 -1.89 -9.98
C PRO A 133 -65.32 -0.73 -10.93
N THR A 134 -64.87 0.40 -10.39
CA THR A 134 -64.58 1.62 -11.15
C THR A 134 -63.15 1.68 -11.69
N ASP A 135 -62.23 0.81 -11.23
CA ASP A 135 -60.91 0.72 -11.85
C ASP A 135 -61.00 -0.09 -13.15
N ARG A 136 -60.85 0.61 -14.29
CA ARG A 136 -60.93 0.01 -15.63
C ARG A 136 -59.63 -0.71 -16.05
N ARG A 137 -58.61 -0.74 -15.18
CA ARG A 137 -57.35 -1.45 -15.47
C ARG A 137 -57.57 -2.97 -15.42
N PRO A 138 -56.88 -3.73 -16.29
CA PRO A 138 -56.96 -5.19 -16.27
C PRO A 138 -56.51 -5.72 -14.90
N PRO A 139 -57.12 -6.80 -14.38
CA PRO A 139 -56.69 -7.40 -13.13
C PRO A 139 -55.23 -7.84 -13.22
N PRO A 140 -54.43 -7.67 -12.15
CA PRO A 140 -53.05 -8.14 -12.14
C PRO A 140 -53.02 -9.66 -12.34
N ARG A 141 -52.03 -10.13 -13.10
CA ARG A 141 -51.78 -11.57 -13.25
C ARG A 141 -51.43 -12.19 -11.89
N PRO A 142 -51.76 -13.48 -11.65
CA PRO A 142 -51.43 -14.15 -10.41
C PRO A 142 -49.92 -14.19 -10.17
N GLY A 143 -49.52 -14.08 -8.91
CA GLY A 143 -48.12 -14.07 -8.47
C GLY A 143 -48.02 -13.55 -7.04
N PRO A 144 -46.81 -13.55 -6.45
CA PRO A 144 -46.63 -13.02 -5.10
C PRO A 144 -46.85 -11.51 -5.09
N ASP A 145 -47.23 -11.01 -3.92
CA ASP A 145 -47.38 -9.58 -3.68
C ASP A 145 -46.04 -8.84 -3.81
N LEU A 146 -44.97 -9.43 -3.29
CA LEU A 146 -43.62 -8.87 -3.31
C LEU A 146 -42.58 -9.96 -3.68
N LEU A 147 -41.71 -9.63 -4.63
CA LEU A 147 -40.48 -10.39 -4.92
C LEU A 147 -39.27 -9.63 -4.39
N VAL A 148 -38.33 -10.36 -3.77
CA VAL A 148 -37.05 -9.82 -3.29
C VAL A 148 -35.91 -10.61 -3.88
N VAL A 149 -35.06 -9.96 -4.68
CA VAL A 149 -33.93 -10.60 -5.36
C VAL A 149 -32.63 -9.91 -4.94
N PRO A 150 -31.64 -10.64 -4.42
CA PRO A 150 -30.33 -10.08 -4.08
C PRO A 150 -29.43 -10.02 -5.33
N ASP A 151 -28.40 -9.18 -5.27
CA ASP A 151 -27.27 -9.26 -6.22
C ASP A 151 -26.55 -10.62 -6.17
N ALA A 152 -25.60 -10.83 -7.09
CA ALA A 152 -25.00 -12.14 -7.33
C ALA A 152 -24.43 -12.80 -6.06
N HIS A 153 -23.78 -12.06 -5.15
CA HIS A 153 -23.25 -12.57 -3.88
C HIS A 153 -24.03 -12.10 -2.64
N ALA A 154 -25.23 -11.55 -2.81
CA ALA A 154 -26.01 -10.90 -1.75
C ALA A 154 -25.18 -9.88 -0.94
N THR A 155 -24.37 -9.09 -1.64
CA THR A 155 -23.46 -8.11 -1.03
C THR A 155 -24.21 -6.90 -0.46
N GLN A 156 -25.35 -6.54 -1.04
CA GLN A 156 -26.41 -5.80 -0.36
C GLN A 156 -27.34 -6.84 0.29
N PRO A 157 -27.14 -7.17 1.58
CA PRO A 157 -27.78 -8.33 2.18
C PRO A 157 -29.26 -8.07 2.46
N VAL A 158 -30.05 -9.14 2.52
CA VAL A 158 -31.43 -9.10 2.99
C VAL A 158 -31.56 -10.05 4.17
N PHE A 159 -31.96 -9.51 5.32
CA PHE A 159 -32.42 -10.27 6.47
C PHE A 159 -33.93 -10.09 6.58
N TRP A 160 -34.65 -11.16 6.93
CA TRP A 160 -36.11 -11.11 6.99
C TRP A 160 -36.65 -11.90 8.16
N ALA A 161 -37.81 -11.47 8.65
CA ALA A 161 -38.56 -12.16 9.69
C ALA A 161 -40.06 -11.86 9.58
N THR A 162 -40.86 -12.75 10.17
CA THR A 162 -42.30 -12.54 10.33
C THR A 162 -42.72 -12.88 11.76
N THR A 163 -43.43 -11.95 12.43
CA THR A 163 -43.88 -12.15 13.82
C THR A 163 -45.29 -11.59 14.01
N GLY A 164 -46.23 -12.45 14.38
CA GLY A 164 -47.63 -12.06 14.63
C GLY A 164 -48.33 -11.48 13.40
N GLY A 165 -48.03 -11.99 12.20
CA GLY A 165 -48.59 -11.48 10.93
C GLY A 165 -47.92 -10.21 10.40
N ARG A 166 -46.85 -9.75 11.04
CA ARG A 166 -46.04 -8.59 10.63
C ARG A 166 -44.80 -9.03 9.86
N LEU A 167 -44.33 -8.20 8.94
CA LEU A 167 -43.14 -8.43 8.12
C LEU A 167 -42.09 -7.33 8.34
N ALA A 168 -40.82 -7.73 8.41
CA ALA A 168 -39.68 -6.82 8.27
C ALA A 168 -38.57 -7.43 7.40
N LEU A 169 -37.97 -6.61 6.54
CA LEU A 169 -36.79 -6.90 5.73
C LEU A 169 -35.74 -5.82 5.98
N GLY A 170 -34.49 -6.18 6.26
CA GLY A 170 -33.44 -5.20 6.56
C GLY A 170 -32.09 -5.54 5.94
N SER A 171 -31.27 -4.52 5.69
CA SER A 171 -29.90 -4.67 5.20
C SER A 171 -28.89 -5.01 6.29
N THR A 172 -29.30 -5.06 7.56
CA THR A 172 -28.51 -5.62 8.65
C THR A 172 -29.43 -6.44 9.55
N PRO A 173 -28.89 -7.42 10.32
CA PRO A 173 -29.71 -8.23 11.21
C PRO A 173 -30.50 -7.39 12.22
N SER A 174 -29.83 -6.43 12.86
CA SER A 174 -30.40 -5.55 13.87
C SER A 174 -31.59 -4.72 13.38
N LEU A 175 -31.58 -4.24 12.13
CA LEU A 175 -32.69 -3.43 11.60
C LEU A 175 -34.01 -4.21 11.57
N ALA A 176 -33.99 -5.42 11.02
CA ALA A 176 -35.19 -6.25 10.94
C ALA A 176 -35.59 -6.80 12.33
N ALA A 177 -34.62 -7.16 13.16
CA ALA A 177 -34.84 -7.65 14.50
C ALA A 177 -35.49 -6.59 15.41
N HIS A 178 -34.95 -5.37 15.45
CA HIS A 178 -35.48 -4.28 16.26
C HIS A 178 -36.86 -3.82 15.79
N ALA A 179 -37.13 -3.85 14.48
CA ALA A 179 -38.46 -3.52 13.96
C ALA A 179 -39.55 -4.50 14.45
N LEU A 180 -39.21 -5.77 14.67
CA LEU A 180 -40.15 -6.80 15.12
C LEU A 180 -39.99 -7.19 16.60
N ASP A 181 -39.08 -6.56 17.33
CA ASP A 181 -38.73 -6.86 18.72
C ASP A 181 -38.32 -8.35 18.90
N LEU A 182 -37.44 -8.83 18.03
CA LEU A 182 -36.94 -10.21 18.08
C LEU A 182 -35.91 -10.37 19.21
N PRO A 183 -35.98 -11.46 20.00
CA PRO A 183 -34.99 -11.72 21.03
C PRO A 183 -33.66 -12.17 20.43
N GLU A 184 -32.56 -11.89 21.13
CA GLU A 184 -31.23 -12.40 20.81
C GLU A 184 -31.19 -13.95 20.89
N ASP A 185 -30.36 -14.58 20.04
CA ASP A 185 -30.10 -16.02 20.05
C ASP A 185 -28.80 -16.31 20.83
N ASP A 186 -28.96 -16.51 22.15
CA ASP A 186 -27.86 -16.85 23.05
C ASP A 186 -27.08 -18.11 22.62
N ASP A 187 -27.73 -19.10 21.99
CA ASP A 187 -27.02 -20.30 21.52
C ASP A 187 -26.15 -20.00 20.31
N ALA A 188 -26.64 -19.19 19.36
CA ALA A 188 -25.84 -18.74 18.22
C ALA A 188 -24.63 -17.91 18.69
N LEU A 189 -24.81 -17.02 19.66
CA LEU A 189 -23.72 -16.22 20.23
C LEU A 189 -22.66 -17.10 20.91
N ARG A 190 -23.08 -18.06 21.75
CA ARG A 190 -22.17 -19.05 22.37
C ARG A 190 -21.47 -19.92 21.34
N LEU A 191 -22.17 -20.36 20.29
CA LEU A 191 -21.58 -21.12 19.19
C LEU A 191 -20.44 -20.32 18.56
N LEU A 192 -20.66 -19.04 18.27
CA LEU A 192 -19.62 -18.22 17.66
C LEU A 192 -18.40 -18.02 18.56
N GLU A 193 -18.60 -17.83 19.86
CA GLU A 193 -17.51 -17.78 20.84
C GLU A 193 -16.70 -19.07 20.84
N GLU A 194 -17.37 -20.22 20.84
CA GLU A 194 -16.75 -21.53 20.77
C GLU A 194 -15.95 -21.71 19.47
N LEU A 195 -16.51 -21.31 18.32
CA LEU A 195 -15.81 -21.36 17.03
C LEU A 195 -14.57 -20.45 17.00
N ARG A 196 -14.65 -19.26 17.61
CA ARG A 196 -13.51 -18.34 17.77
C ARG A 196 -12.42 -18.93 18.67
N ALA A 197 -12.82 -19.61 19.75
CA ALA A 197 -11.89 -20.29 20.64
C ALA A 197 -11.17 -21.46 19.94
N ARG A 198 -11.87 -22.22 19.09
CA ARG A 198 -11.27 -23.32 18.30
C ARG A 198 -10.34 -22.82 17.18
N ARG A 199 -10.53 -21.59 16.68
CA ARG A 199 -9.67 -20.99 15.64
C ARG A 199 -9.23 -19.56 15.99
N PRO A 200 -8.36 -19.37 16.99
CA PRO A 200 -7.89 -18.05 17.37
C PRO A 200 -7.20 -17.34 16.18
N GLY A 201 -7.59 -16.09 15.93
CA GLY A 201 -7.04 -15.28 14.84
C GLY A 201 -7.55 -15.61 13.44
N ALA A 202 -8.37 -16.67 13.27
CA ALA A 202 -9.05 -16.91 12.01
C ALA A 202 -10.30 -16.03 11.88
N VAL A 203 -10.70 -15.78 10.64
CA VAL A 203 -11.99 -15.16 10.34
C VAL A 203 -13.09 -16.17 10.65
N THR A 204 -13.96 -15.83 11.61
CA THR A 204 -15.09 -16.66 12.05
C THR A 204 -16.37 -15.83 12.09
N TYR A 205 -17.47 -16.42 11.62
CA TYR A 205 -18.80 -15.82 11.51
C TYR A 205 -19.88 -16.88 11.84
N LEU A 206 -21.12 -16.45 12.02
CA LEU A 206 -22.23 -17.38 12.29
C LEU A 206 -22.53 -18.27 11.07
N PRO A 207 -22.48 -19.61 11.23
CA PRO A 207 -22.67 -20.56 10.15
C PRO A 207 -24.15 -20.83 9.80
N GLY A 208 -24.36 -21.51 8.66
CA GLY A 208 -25.65 -21.84 8.10
C GLY A 208 -26.61 -20.65 8.03
N VAL A 209 -27.85 -20.91 8.45
CA VAL A 209 -28.95 -19.93 8.53
C VAL A 209 -28.91 -19.09 9.81
N ARG A 210 -27.95 -19.34 10.72
CA ARG A 210 -27.92 -18.71 12.05
C ARG A 210 -27.69 -17.19 11.93
N THR A 211 -28.36 -16.46 12.80
CA THR A 211 -28.14 -15.02 13.03
C THR A 211 -28.01 -14.77 14.54
N ALA A 212 -27.73 -13.54 14.93
CA ALA A 212 -27.67 -13.17 16.35
C ALA A 212 -29.06 -13.05 16.99
N TYR A 213 -30.14 -13.26 16.23
CA TYR A 213 -31.53 -13.11 16.67
C TYR A 213 -32.36 -14.34 16.33
N LEU A 214 -33.28 -14.71 17.23
CA LEU A 214 -34.21 -15.81 17.02
C LEU A 214 -35.29 -15.43 16.00
N GLY A 215 -35.62 -16.35 15.10
CA GLY A 215 -36.66 -16.16 14.09
C GLY A 215 -36.29 -15.23 12.93
N LEU A 216 -35.03 -14.76 12.89
CA LEU A 216 -34.50 -13.98 11.79
C LEU A 216 -33.74 -14.87 10.81
N SER A 217 -34.07 -14.78 9.53
CA SER A 217 -33.48 -15.58 8.47
C SER A 217 -32.72 -14.70 7.47
N PRO A 218 -31.56 -15.13 6.98
CA PRO A 218 -30.90 -14.48 5.85
C PRO A 218 -31.46 -14.95 4.51
N LEU A 219 -31.52 -14.05 3.53
CA LEU A 219 -31.62 -14.41 2.13
C LEU A 219 -30.21 -14.72 1.60
N VAL A 220 -29.96 -15.97 1.28
CA VAL A 220 -28.65 -16.39 0.74
C VAL A 220 -28.54 -16.06 -0.75
N PRO A 221 -27.33 -15.90 -1.30
CA PRO A 221 -27.12 -15.74 -2.73
C PRO A 221 -27.86 -16.82 -3.55
N ASN A 222 -28.22 -16.49 -4.80
CA ASN A 222 -28.93 -17.38 -5.74
C ASN A 222 -30.34 -17.82 -5.30
N CYS A 223 -30.84 -17.29 -4.19
CA CYS A 223 -32.21 -17.45 -3.72
C CYS A 223 -32.95 -16.11 -3.72
N LEU A 224 -34.28 -16.18 -3.75
CA LEU A 224 -35.18 -15.03 -3.69
C LEU A 224 -36.24 -15.25 -2.62
N LEU A 225 -36.93 -14.17 -2.24
CA LEU A 225 -38.16 -14.26 -1.44
C LEU A 225 -39.38 -14.01 -2.33
N ARG A 226 -40.41 -14.84 -2.13
CA ARG A 226 -41.77 -14.61 -2.64
C ARG A 226 -42.65 -14.35 -1.42
N VAL A 227 -43.25 -13.18 -1.36
CA VAL A 227 -44.04 -12.74 -0.21
C VAL A 227 -45.47 -12.49 -0.66
N ASP A 228 -46.43 -13.18 -0.04
CA ASP A 228 -47.84 -12.83 -0.09
C ASP A 228 -48.15 -12.00 1.16
N LEU A 229 -48.82 -10.86 1.04
CA LEU A 229 -49.10 -9.97 2.17
C LEU A 229 -50.45 -10.29 2.83
N SER A 230 -51.35 -10.99 2.14
CA SER A 230 -52.68 -11.32 2.67
C SER A 230 -53.18 -12.71 2.23
N PRO A 231 -53.14 -13.73 3.12
CA PRO A 231 -52.47 -13.75 4.41
C PRO A 231 -50.94 -13.65 4.25
N LEU A 232 -50.24 -13.09 5.24
CA LEU A 232 -48.78 -12.98 5.21
C LEU A 232 -48.14 -14.37 5.09
N ARG A 233 -47.41 -14.62 4.00
CA ARG A 233 -46.61 -15.82 3.76
C ARG A 233 -45.30 -15.43 3.09
N VAL A 234 -44.21 -16.02 3.54
CA VAL A 234 -42.88 -15.83 2.94
C VAL A 234 -42.35 -17.19 2.51
N GLU A 235 -42.03 -17.31 1.23
CA GLU A 235 -41.34 -18.46 0.64
C GLU A 235 -39.92 -18.03 0.26
N HIS A 236 -38.93 -18.74 0.80
CA HIS A 236 -37.54 -18.65 0.35
C HIS A 236 -37.30 -19.71 -0.73
N ARG A 237 -36.75 -19.32 -1.88
CA ARG A 237 -36.58 -20.25 -3.00
C ARG A 237 -35.34 -19.98 -3.84
N ARG A 238 -34.64 -21.04 -4.27
CA ARG A 238 -33.55 -20.96 -5.25
C ARG A 238 -34.08 -20.60 -6.64
N PHE A 239 -33.51 -19.56 -7.25
CA PHE A 239 -33.82 -19.17 -8.63
C PHE A 239 -32.69 -19.46 -9.62
N TRP A 240 -31.46 -19.63 -9.13
CA TRP A 240 -30.28 -19.92 -9.95
C TRP A 240 -29.54 -21.17 -9.44
N PRO A 241 -28.97 -22.02 -10.32
CA PRO A 241 -28.91 -21.91 -11.79
C PRO A 241 -30.21 -22.31 -12.51
N GLU A 242 -30.51 -21.62 -13.62
CA GLU A 242 -31.63 -21.97 -14.50
C GLU A 242 -31.23 -23.02 -15.55
N GLU A 243 -29.98 -22.95 -16.02
CA GLU A 243 -29.44 -23.78 -17.11
C GLU A 243 -28.34 -24.72 -16.62
N GLU A 244 -28.12 -25.80 -17.36
CA GLU A 244 -27.02 -26.74 -17.10
C GLU A 244 -25.66 -26.08 -17.34
N ARG A 245 -24.72 -26.28 -16.43
CA ARG A 245 -23.34 -25.81 -16.58
C ARG A 245 -22.72 -26.44 -17.83
N VAL A 246 -22.26 -25.60 -18.74
CA VAL A 246 -21.48 -26.01 -19.90
C VAL A 246 -19.99 -25.81 -19.62
N GLU A 247 -19.23 -26.91 -19.62
CA GLU A 247 -17.78 -26.85 -19.51
C GLU A 247 -17.14 -26.37 -20.83
N ARG A 248 -16.20 -25.43 -20.74
CA ARG A 248 -15.44 -24.87 -21.85
C ARG A 248 -13.95 -25.08 -21.60
N THR A 249 -13.28 -25.77 -22.51
CA THR A 249 -11.84 -26.10 -22.38
C THR A 249 -10.92 -25.13 -23.11
N ASP A 250 -11.45 -24.30 -24.00
CA ASP A 250 -10.73 -23.24 -24.70
C ASP A 250 -10.53 -22.03 -23.77
N VAL A 251 -9.36 -21.98 -23.14
CA VAL A 251 -9.00 -20.93 -22.18
C VAL A 251 -8.94 -19.56 -22.82
N GLU A 252 -8.45 -19.43 -24.06
CA GLU A 252 -8.31 -18.11 -24.70
C GLU A 252 -9.69 -17.55 -25.06
N SER A 253 -10.60 -18.38 -25.59
CA SER A 253 -11.98 -17.94 -25.85
C SER A 253 -12.69 -17.50 -24.56
N VAL A 254 -12.53 -18.23 -23.46
CA VAL A 254 -13.11 -17.84 -22.16
C VAL A 254 -12.43 -16.59 -21.60
N TYR A 255 -11.11 -16.45 -21.80
CA TYR A 255 -10.35 -15.28 -21.39
C TYR A 255 -10.82 -14.00 -22.06
N ASP A 256 -11.07 -14.03 -23.38
CA ASP A 256 -11.57 -12.86 -24.11
C ASP A 256 -12.89 -12.35 -23.52
N VAL A 257 -13.85 -13.26 -23.27
CA VAL A 257 -15.13 -12.91 -22.64
C VAL A 257 -14.93 -12.41 -21.20
N PHE A 258 -14.10 -13.09 -20.42
CA PHE A 258 -13.80 -12.70 -19.04
C PHE A 258 -13.19 -11.29 -18.96
N ARG A 259 -12.19 -11.01 -19.80
CA ARG A 259 -11.47 -9.74 -19.84
C ARG A 259 -12.40 -8.61 -20.27
N GLU A 260 -13.16 -8.81 -21.35
CA GLU A 260 -14.12 -7.82 -21.84
C GLU A 260 -15.16 -7.50 -20.76
N ARG A 261 -15.78 -8.52 -20.17
CA ARG A 261 -16.84 -8.35 -19.18
C ARG A 261 -16.34 -7.70 -17.89
N LEU A 262 -15.24 -8.18 -17.32
CA LEU A 262 -14.68 -7.61 -16.09
C LEU A 262 -14.16 -6.19 -16.33
N GLY A 263 -13.50 -5.92 -17.47
CA GLY A 263 -13.06 -4.58 -17.83
C GLY A 263 -14.22 -3.59 -17.93
N ALA A 264 -15.29 -3.96 -18.64
CA ALA A 264 -16.50 -3.15 -18.74
C ALA A 264 -17.14 -2.91 -17.37
N HIS A 265 -17.28 -3.95 -16.55
CA HIS A 265 -17.86 -3.82 -15.21
C HIS A 265 -17.02 -2.89 -14.31
N VAL A 266 -15.69 -3.09 -14.26
CA VAL A 266 -14.76 -2.25 -13.50
C VAL A 266 -14.84 -0.79 -13.93
N GLY A 267 -14.84 -0.51 -15.23
CA GLY A 267 -14.96 0.85 -15.75
C GLY A 267 -16.27 1.53 -15.32
N LEU A 268 -17.39 0.81 -15.39
CA LEU A 268 -18.69 1.30 -14.94
C LEU A 268 -18.73 1.56 -13.43
N LEU A 269 -18.15 0.66 -12.62
CA LEU A 269 -18.08 0.84 -11.16
C LEU A 269 -17.18 2.02 -10.77
N ALA A 270 -16.02 2.16 -11.42
CA ALA A 270 -15.10 3.28 -11.17
C ALA A 270 -15.74 4.63 -11.52
N GLY A 271 -16.65 4.66 -12.51
CA GLY A 271 -17.40 5.86 -12.89
C GLY A 271 -18.49 6.32 -11.91
N LEU A 272 -18.80 5.55 -10.87
CA LEU A 272 -19.86 5.88 -9.90
C LEU A 272 -19.44 6.92 -8.83
N GLY A 273 -18.19 7.37 -8.85
CA GLY A 273 -17.65 8.38 -7.94
C GLY A 273 -16.13 8.46 -8.02
N ARG A 274 -15.48 8.91 -6.94
CA ARG A 274 -14.01 8.93 -6.87
C ARG A 274 -13.50 7.52 -6.54
N PRO A 275 -12.84 6.80 -7.45
CA PRO A 275 -12.54 5.40 -7.25
C PRO A 275 -11.39 5.18 -6.24
N ALA A 276 -11.47 4.12 -5.46
CA ALA A 276 -10.39 3.64 -4.61
C ALA A 276 -10.21 2.14 -4.75
N LEU A 277 -8.96 1.65 -4.76
CA LEU A 277 -8.67 0.22 -4.84
C LEU A 277 -8.16 -0.29 -3.50
N SER A 278 -8.86 -1.23 -2.87
CA SER A 278 -8.25 -2.02 -1.78
C SER A 278 -7.28 -3.02 -2.40
N LEU A 279 -5.99 -2.70 -2.36
CA LEU A 279 -4.92 -3.42 -3.04
C LEU A 279 -4.14 -4.31 -2.06
N THR A 280 -3.86 -5.52 -2.49
CA THR A 280 -3.04 -6.51 -1.79
C THR A 280 -1.97 -7.04 -2.76
N ALA A 281 -1.04 -7.88 -2.29
CA ALA A 281 -0.15 -8.64 -3.16
C ALA A 281 -0.86 -9.84 -3.84
N GLY A 282 -2.08 -10.17 -3.39
CA GLY A 282 -2.92 -11.23 -3.97
C GLY A 282 -3.27 -10.99 -5.44
N ARG A 283 -3.63 -12.04 -6.17
CA ARG A 283 -3.95 -11.94 -7.61
C ARG A 283 -5.21 -11.13 -7.88
N ASP A 284 -6.25 -11.33 -7.06
CA ASP A 284 -7.58 -10.78 -7.32
C ASP A 284 -7.59 -9.25 -7.33
N SER A 285 -6.94 -8.64 -6.33
CA SER A 285 -6.80 -7.18 -6.24
C SER A 285 -5.87 -6.61 -7.31
N ARG A 286 -4.81 -7.34 -7.68
CA ARG A 286 -3.92 -6.95 -8.78
C ARG A 286 -4.59 -7.03 -10.14
N VAL A 287 -5.47 -8.00 -10.39
CA VAL A 287 -6.29 -8.07 -11.61
C VAL A 287 -7.28 -6.92 -11.68
N THR A 288 -7.94 -6.60 -10.56
CA THR A 288 -8.79 -5.40 -10.50
C THR A 288 -7.96 -4.14 -10.78
N ALA A 289 -6.78 -4.00 -10.17
CA ALA A 289 -5.91 -2.86 -10.43
C ALA A 289 -5.41 -2.80 -11.88
N ALA A 290 -5.08 -3.94 -12.48
CA ALA A 290 -4.67 -4.03 -13.89
C ALA A 290 -5.73 -3.43 -14.82
N LEU A 291 -7.01 -3.72 -14.53
CA LEU A 291 -8.14 -3.29 -15.36
C LEU A 291 -8.72 -1.92 -14.96
N ALA A 292 -8.46 -1.42 -13.75
CA ALA A 292 -9.04 -0.18 -13.23
C ALA A 292 -8.07 1.02 -13.20
N HIS A 293 -6.76 0.80 -13.36
CA HIS A 293 -5.77 1.83 -13.00
C HIS A 293 -5.90 3.12 -13.82
N GLU A 294 -6.33 3.05 -15.07
CA GLU A 294 -6.52 4.23 -15.92
C GLU A 294 -7.70 5.07 -15.41
N GLU A 295 -8.83 4.43 -15.14
CA GLU A 295 -10.02 5.06 -14.57
C GLU A 295 -9.75 5.60 -13.16
N VAL A 296 -8.96 4.87 -12.36
CA VAL A 296 -8.56 5.32 -11.02
C VAL A 296 -7.74 6.60 -11.11
N ARG A 297 -6.78 6.67 -12.04
CA ARG A 297 -6.00 7.89 -12.26
C ARG A 297 -6.87 9.04 -12.79
N ALA A 298 -7.69 8.77 -13.80
CA ALA A 298 -8.55 9.76 -14.43
C ALA A 298 -9.59 10.34 -13.44
N GLY A 299 -10.10 9.51 -12.53
CA GLY A 299 -11.06 9.88 -11.50
C GLY A 299 -10.45 10.53 -10.25
N GLY A 300 -9.14 10.82 -10.21
CA GLY A 300 -8.47 11.37 -9.02
C GLY A 300 -8.48 10.41 -7.82
N GLY A 301 -8.53 9.11 -8.11
CA GLY A 301 -8.62 8.03 -7.15
C GLY A 301 -7.29 7.62 -6.52
N LEU A 302 -7.31 6.53 -5.75
CA LEU A 302 -6.13 5.99 -5.08
C LEU A 302 -6.18 4.47 -4.92
N ALA A 303 -5.04 3.86 -4.59
CA ALA A 303 -4.96 2.53 -4.03
C ALA A 303 -4.64 2.61 -2.53
N PHE A 304 -5.09 1.63 -1.75
CA PHE A 304 -4.72 1.53 -0.34
C PHE A 304 -4.59 0.09 0.12
N THR A 305 -3.82 -0.12 1.18
CA THR A 305 -3.64 -1.40 1.86
C THR A 305 -3.66 -1.15 3.35
N TYR A 306 -4.41 -1.93 4.12
CA TYR A 306 -4.33 -1.86 5.59
C TYR A 306 -3.52 -3.03 6.13
N VAL A 307 -2.80 -2.80 7.23
CA VAL A 307 -2.03 -3.85 7.89
C VAL A 307 -2.12 -3.72 9.40
N ASN A 308 -2.18 -4.87 10.08
CA ASN A 308 -1.99 -4.96 11.50
C ASN A 308 -0.48 -5.11 11.79
N PRO A 309 0.16 -4.12 12.46
CA PRO A 309 1.58 -4.20 12.80
C PRO A 309 1.94 -5.48 13.58
N ARG A 310 1.00 -6.00 14.38
CA ARG A 310 1.20 -7.26 15.12
C ARG A 310 1.34 -8.45 14.18
N ASP A 311 0.52 -8.51 13.12
CA ASP A 311 0.55 -9.61 12.15
C ASP A 311 1.81 -9.53 11.28
N ALA A 312 2.26 -8.32 10.95
CA ALA A 312 3.55 -8.11 10.30
C ALA A 312 4.73 -8.54 11.19
N ARG A 313 4.66 -8.34 12.51
CA ARG A 313 5.69 -8.85 13.43
C ARG A 313 5.73 -10.38 13.48
N THR A 314 4.56 -11.02 13.64
CA THR A 314 4.47 -12.47 13.84
C THR A 314 4.78 -13.27 12.58
N GLY A 315 4.48 -12.72 11.39
CA GLY A 315 4.70 -13.42 10.12
C GLY A 315 5.14 -12.51 8.97
N PRO A 316 5.94 -13.04 8.03
CA PRO A 316 6.37 -12.29 6.85
C PRO A 316 5.21 -11.91 5.91
N ALA A 317 4.14 -12.71 5.89
CA ALA A 317 3.05 -12.57 4.91
C ALA A 317 2.37 -11.19 4.92
N ALA A 318 2.09 -10.62 6.10
CA ALA A 318 1.42 -9.32 6.19
C ALA A 318 2.31 -8.16 5.71
N ALA A 319 3.62 -8.22 6.00
CA ALA A 319 4.58 -7.23 5.48
C ALA A 319 4.82 -7.40 3.96
N ALA A 320 4.89 -8.64 3.49
CA ALA A 320 5.00 -8.96 2.06
C ALA A 320 3.76 -8.46 1.29
N ASP A 321 2.56 -8.57 1.88
CA ASP A 321 1.33 -8.07 1.27
C ASP A 321 1.36 -6.55 1.05
N VAL A 322 1.76 -5.79 2.07
CA VAL A 322 1.90 -4.32 2.00
C VAL A 322 2.94 -3.92 0.97
N THR A 323 4.11 -4.54 1.00
CA THR A 323 5.23 -4.19 0.11
C THR A 323 4.94 -4.58 -1.34
N GLY A 324 4.28 -5.72 -1.57
CA GLY A 324 3.80 -6.14 -2.88
C GLY A 324 2.73 -5.22 -3.44
N ALA A 325 1.71 -4.88 -2.64
CA ALA A 325 0.66 -3.94 -3.01
C ALA A 325 1.22 -2.56 -3.35
N SER A 326 2.11 -2.02 -2.51
CA SER A 326 2.77 -0.74 -2.73
C SER A 326 3.63 -0.73 -4.00
N ALA A 327 4.34 -1.82 -4.27
CA ALA A 327 5.11 -1.97 -5.50
C ALA A 327 4.22 -1.99 -6.75
N VAL A 328 3.05 -2.63 -6.70
CA VAL A 328 2.08 -2.66 -7.81
C VAL A 328 1.47 -1.28 -8.02
N ALA A 329 1.05 -0.60 -6.95
CA ALA A 329 0.51 0.75 -7.05
C ALA A 329 1.52 1.72 -7.69
N ALA A 330 2.78 1.68 -7.25
CA ALA A 330 3.84 2.49 -7.84
C ALA A 330 4.07 2.16 -9.33
N GLN A 331 4.08 0.87 -9.72
CA GLN A 331 4.25 0.46 -11.12
C GLN A 331 3.09 0.88 -12.02
N LEU A 332 1.86 0.94 -11.49
CA LEU A 332 0.67 1.44 -12.18
C LEU A 332 0.53 2.97 -12.12
N GLY A 333 1.41 3.65 -11.39
CA GLY A 333 1.38 5.08 -11.17
C GLY A 333 0.19 5.55 -10.32
N LEU A 334 -0.30 4.72 -9.41
CA LEU A 334 -1.40 5.00 -8.51
C LEU A 334 -0.91 5.61 -7.19
N PRO A 335 -1.53 6.69 -6.66
CA PRO A 335 -1.32 7.11 -5.28
C PRO A 335 -1.62 5.96 -4.34
N HIS A 336 -0.73 5.66 -3.39
CA HIS A 336 -0.88 4.53 -2.48
C HIS A 336 -0.90 4.96 -1.01
N ARG A 337 -1.87 4.47 -0.25
CA ARG A 337 -2.00 4.68 1.19
C ARG A 337 -1.84 3.38 1.96
N VAL A 338 -0.93 3.34 2.92
CA VAL A 338 -0.82 2.26 3.89
C VAL A 338 -1.56 2.67 5.17
N LEU A 339 -2.64 1.96 5.48
CA LEU A 339 -3.49 2.25 6.62
C LEU A 339 -3.08 1.40 7.83
N ARG A 340 -3.05 2.02 9.00
CA ARG A 340 -2.74 1.32 10.25
C ARG A 340 -4.01 0.75 10.84
N TRP A 341 -4.10 -0.58 10.88
CA TRP A 341 -5.10 -1.25 11.70
C TRP A 341 -4.92 -0.83 13.16
N ARG A 342 -6.00 -0.36 13.78
CA ARG A 342 -6.02 0.06 15.19
C ARG A 342 -7.44 -0.02 15.75
N GLN A 343 -7.56 -0.34 17.03
CA GLN A 343 -8.86 -0.29 17.69
C GLN A 343 -9.37 1.15 17.77
N PRO A 344 -10.69 1.38 17.61
CA PRO A 344 -11.27 2.69 17.84
C PRO A 344 -11.21 3.07 19.32
N PRO A 345 -11.17 4.38 19.63
CA PRO A 345 -11.39 4.88 20.99
C PRO A 345 -12.71 4.35 21.56
N ALA A 346 -12.69 3.82 22.79
CA ALA A 346 -13.90 3.33 23.44
C ALA A 346 -14.91 4.47 23.64
N GLY A 347 -16.17 4.24 23.25
CA GLY A 347 -17.23 5.24 23.30
C GLY A 347 -17.03 6.44 22.36
N GLY A 348 -16.04 6.38 21.46
CA GLY A 348 -15.89 7.36 20.39
C GLY A 348 -16.97 7.20 19.32
N THR A 349 -16.95 8.12 18.34
CA THR A 349 -17.93 8.18 17.25
C THR A 349 -17.95 6.88 16.45
N PHE A 350 -16.77 6.34 16.08
CA PHE A 350 -16.70 5.09 15.34
C PHE A 350 -17.21 3.89 16.15
N ASP A 351 -16.86 3.82 17.45
CA ASP A 351 -17.30 2.72 18.32
C ASP A 351 -18.83 2.67 18.43
N VAL A 352 -19.48 3.84 18.57
CA VAL A 352 -20.95 3.93 18.64
C VAL A 352 -21.60 3.49 17.33
N LEU A 353 -21.18 4.04 16.18
CA LEU A 353 -21.81 3.70 14.90
C LEU A 353 -21.58 2.23 14.50
N HIS A 354 -20.41 1.68 14.82
CA HIS A 354 -20.09 0.28 14.54
C HIS A 354 -20.94 -0.66 15.40
N ARG A 355 -21.08 -0.38 16.71
CA ARG A 355 -21.94 -1.19 17.58
C ARG A 355 -23.39 -1.15 17.14
N ARG A 356 -23.92 0.03 16.83
CA ARG A 356 -25.29 0.19 16.30
C ARG A 356 -25.54 -0.66 15.05
N THR A 357 -24.56 -0.70 14.14
CA THR A 357 -24.67 -1.47 12.89
C THR A 357 -24.74 -2.98 13.10
N TYR A 358 -23.97 -3.50 14.06
CA TYR A 358 -23.73 -4.93 14.23
C TYR A 358 -24.34 -5.56 15.48
N ASP A 359 -25.09 -4.79 16.26
CA ASP A 359 -25.74 -5.23 17.49
C ASP A 359 -26.45 -6.58 17.34
N PRO A 360 -26.37 -7.49 18.33
CA PRO A 360 -25.44 -7.50 19.48
C PRO A 360 -24.02 -8.02 19.11
N LEU A 361 -23.87 -8.58 17.91
CA LEU A 361 -22.66 -9.29 17.50
C LEU A 361 -21.63 -8.36 16.84
N VAL A 362 -20.75 -7.77 17.66
CA VAL A 362 -19.72 -6.85 17.17
C VAL A 362 -18.52 -7.62 16.54
N PRO A 363 -18.22 -7.46 15.24
CA PRO A 363 -17.04 -8.04 14.59
C PRO A 363 -15.73 -7.28 14.91
N SER A 364 -14.63 -7.66 14.26
CA SER A 364 -13.34 -6.99 14.42
C SER A 364 -13.35 -5.57 13.84
N ARG A 365 -13.15 -4.58 14.70
CA ARG A 365 -13.29 -3.15 14.37
C ARG A 365 -12.11 -2.52 13.64
N GLY A 366 -10.91 -3.08 13.77
CA GLY A 366 -9.70 -2.29 13.53
C GLY A 366 -9.40 -1.95 12.07
N ALA A 367 -9.85 -2.78 11.12
CA ALA A 367 -9.72 -2.48 9.69
C ALA A 367 -10.78 -1.47 9.24
N ALA A 368 -12.02 -1.67 9.68
CA ALA A 368 -13.14 -0.75 9.45
C ALA A 368 -12.84 0.66 9.99
N HIS A 369 -12.29 0.73 11.21
CA HIS A 369 -11.87 2.00 11.82
C HIS A 369 -10.73 2.67 11.04
N ALA A 370 -9.72 1.91 10.61
CA ALA A 370 -8.63 2.47 9.81
C ALA A 370 -9.14 3.08 8.49
N MET A 371 -10.08 2.40 7.82
CA MET A 371 -10.72 2.92 6.61
C MET A 371 -11.55 4.18 6.91
N TRP A 372 -12.43 4.13 7.91
CA TRP A 372 -13.29 5.26 8.27
C TRP A 372 -12.50 6.50 8.70
N ALA A 373 -11.42 6.32 9.46
CA ALA A 373 -10.64 7.43 10.00
C ALA A 373 -9.65 8.03 9.00
N ASP A 374 -9.03 7.21 8.15
CA ASP A 374 -7.86 7.62 7.33
C ASP A 374 -8.15 7.76 5.82
N LEU A 375 -9.36 7.41 5.38
CA LEU A 375 -9.80 7.56 4.00
C LEU A 375 -10.89 8.64 3.84
N PRO A 376 -10.89 9.36 2.70
CA PRO A 376 -11.98 10.25 2.32
C PRO A 376 -13.35 9.57 2.27
N ALA A 377 -14.40 10.31 2.65
CA ALA A 377 -15.78 9.81 2.68
C ALA A 377 -16.43 9.63 1.30
N ASP A 378 -15.93 10.34 0.29
CA ASP A 378 -16.51 10.43 -1.05
C ASP A 378 -16.04 9.32 -2.00
N LEU A 379 -15.34 8.31 -1.47
CA LEU A 379 -14.77 7.23 -2.26
C LEU A 379 -15.79 6.17 -2.68
N VAL A 380 -15.54 5.62 -3.87
CA VAL A 380 -16.08 4.34 -4.34
C VAL A 380 -14.96 3.32 -4.31
N GLN A 381 -14.91 2.53 -3.25
CA GLN A 381 -13.94 1.45 -3.10
C GLN A 381 -14.33 0.27 -3.99
N LEU A 382 -13.41 -0.17 -4.85
CA LEU A 382 -13.47 -1.45 -5.55
C LEU A 382 -12.72 -2.48 -4.71
N GLN A 383 -13.45 -3.50 -4.28
CA GLN A 383 -12.94 -4.58 -3.44
C GLN A 383 -13.11 -5.93 -4.13
N SER A 384 -11.99 -6.59 -4.42
CA SER A 384 -11.92 -7.74 -5.32
C SER A 384 -12.38 -9.08 -4.72
N ASN A 385 -13.04 -9.07 -3.56
CA ASN A 385 -13.61 -10.28 -2.99
C ASN A 385 -14.68 -10.86 -3.92
N GLY A 386 -14.79 -12.20 -3.95
CA GLY A 386 -15.73 -12.92 -4.80
C GLY A 386 -15.06 -13.54 -6.04
N ALA A 387 -13.83 -13.12 -6.37
CA ALA A 387 -13.03 -13.78 -7.40
C ALA A 387 -12.84 -15.27 -7.10
N GLU A 388 -12.73 -15.62 -5.81
CA GLU A 388 -12.45 -16.98 -5.36
C GLU A 388 -13.60 -17.95 -5.59
N THR A 389 -14.81 -17.45 -5.88
CA THR A 389 -15.93 -18.24 -6.41
C THR A 389 -15.53 -18.90 -7.73
N GLY A 390 -14.86 -18.17 -8.62
CA GLY A 390 -14.38 -18.69 -9.90
C GLY A 390 -13.00 -19.34 -9.85
N THR A 391 -12.24 -19.21 -8.76
CA THR A 391 -10.86 -19.74 -8.62
C THR A 391 -10.68 -20.77 -7.50
N THR A 392 -11.73 -21.53 -7.18
CA THR A 392 -11.68 -22.71 -6.30
C THR A 392 -11.17 -22.42 -4.87
N PHE A 393 -11.96 -21.70 -4.07
CA PHE A 393 -11.61 -21.47 -2.66
C PHE A 393 -11.48 -22.79 -1.86
N VAL A 394 -12.44 -23.70 -2.02
CA VAL A 394 -12.41 -25.03 -1.42
C VAL A 394 -11.68 -26.00 -2.36
N ARG A 395 -10.39 -26.23 -2.07
CA ARG A 395 -9.49 -27.05 -2.89
C ARG A 395 -9.58 -28.55 -2.63
N ARG A 396 -9.94 -28.94 -1.40
CA ARG A 396 -10.16 -30.35 -1.06
C ARG A 396 -11.59 -30.71 -1.44
N ARG A 397 -11.75 -31.32 -2.61
CA ARG A 397 -13.06 -31.75 -3.14
C ARG A 397 -13.23 -33.24 -3.01
N THR A 398 -14.41 -33.67 -2.63
CA THR A 398 -14.81 -35.09 -2.61
C THR A 398 -16.21 -35.24 -3.20
N ASP A 399 -16.56 -36.43 -3.69
CA ASP A 399 -17.89 -36.69 -4.25
C ASP A 399 -18.90 -37.18 -3.20
N GLU A 400 -18.53 -37.19 -1.92
CA GLU A 400 -19.46 -37.66 -0.88
C GLU A 400 -20.70 -36.73 -0.84
N PRO A 401 -21.84 -37.18 -0.32
CA PRO A 401 -22.98 -36.30 -0.12
C PRO A 401 -22.65 -35.15 0.83
N LEU A 402 -23.30 -34.00 0.64
CA LEU A 402 -23.26 -32.92 1.62
C LEU A 402 -24.13 -33.28 2.82
N ASP A 403 -23.59 -33.05 4.01
CA ASP A 403 -24.32 -33.10 5.28
C ASP A 403 -23.80 -31.97 6.20
N PRO A 404 -24.47 -31.69 7.33
CA PRO A 404 -24.05 -30.64 8.24
C PRO A 404 -22.60 -30.76 8.73
N LEU A 405 -22.10 -31.99 8.94
CA LEU A 405 -20.74 -32.24 9.41
C LEU A 405 -19.70 -31.88 8.35
N ARG A 406 -19.97 -32.21 7.10
CA ARG A 406 -19.12 -31.88 5.98
C ARG A 406 -19.07 -30.38 5.73
N LEU A 407 -20.20 -29.69 5.79
CA LEU A 407 -20.24 -28.23 5.68
C LEU A 407 -19.45 -27.55 6.82
N ALA A 408 -19.58 -28.07 8.05
CA ALA A 408 -18.79 -27.62 9.19
C ALA A 408 -17.28 -27.81 8.94
N ARG A 409 -16.86 -28.99 8.48
CA ARG A 409 -15.46 -29.29 8.13
C ARG A 409 -14.92 -28.39 7.02
N MET A 410 -15.71 -28.13 5.98
CA MET A 410 -15.35 -27.22 4.88
C MET A 410 -15.13 -25.79 5.38
N MET A 411 -16.07 -25.25 6.18
CA MET A 411 -15.98 -23.90 6.75
C MET A 411 -14.79 -23.75 7.70
N MET A 412 -14.56 -24.76 8.54
CA MET A 412 -13.52 -24.73 9.57
C MET A 412 -12.15 -25.16 9.05
N HIS A 413 -12.07 -25.64 7.79
CA HIS A 413 -10.89 -26.27 7.22
C HIS A 413 -10.31 -27.39 8.12
N ALA A 414 -11.21 -28.18 8.71
CA ALA A 414 -10.88 -29.26 9.63
C ALA A 414 -11.13 -30.63 9.00
N ALA A 415 -10.36 -31.65 9.41
CA ALA A 415 -10.58 -33.03 8.97
C ALA A 415 -11.53 -33.79 9.92
N ASP A 416 -11.49 -33.48 11.22
CA ASP A 416 -12.20 -34.14 12.31
C ASP A 416 -12.55 -33.15 13.45
N GLY A 417 -13.26 -33.60 14.48
CA GLY A 417 -13.46 -32.86 15.73
C GLY A 417 -14.55 -31.78 15.68
N LEU A 418 -15.58 -32.00 14.87
CA LEU A 418 -16.74 -31.08 14.70
C LEU A 418 -18.08 -31.80 14.78
N GLU A 419 -18.09 -33.08 15.12
CA GLU A 419 -19.28 -33.93 15.23
C GLU A 419 -20.29 -33.35 16.23
N ASP A 420 -19.79 -32.72 17.30
CA ASP A 420 -20.57 -32.07 18.34
C ASP A 420 -21.16 -30.71 17.93
N LEU A 421 -20.57 -30.06 16.92
CA LEU A 421 -20.99 -28.74 16.44
C LEU A 421 -21.77 -28.75 15.13
N ALA A 422 -21.61 -29.80 14.32
CA ALA A 422 -22.15 -29.90 12.96
C ALA A 422 -23.62 -29.47 12.84
N ALA A 423 -24.49 -30.05 13.68
CA ALA A 423 -25.92 -29.73 13.67
C ALA A 423 -26.18 -28.27 14.09
N ARG A 424 -25.52 -27.80 15.16
CA ARG A 424 -25.64 -26.39 15.59
C ARG A 424 -25.23 -25.41 14.48
N MET A 425 -24.24 -25.80 13.68
CA MET A 425 -23.70 -24.98 12.60
C MET A 425 -24.55 -24.95 11.33
N TYR A 426 -25.05 -26.11 10.87
CA TYR A 426 -25.60 -26.25 9.51
C TYR A 426 -26.92 -27.02 9.40
N ASP A 427 -27.57 -27.36 10.51
CA ASP A 427 -28.90 -27.96 10.45
C ASP A 427 -29.90 -27.03 9.73
N GLY A 428 -30.70 -27.61 8.83
CA GLY A 428 -31.62 -26.89 7.96
C GLY A 428 -30.99 -26.08 6.81
N TYR A 429 -29.66 -25.98 6.71
CA TYR A 429 -29.02 -25.13 5.70
C TYR A 429 -29.16 -25.68 4.28
N LEU A 430 -29.02 -27.00 4.11
CA LEU A 430 -29.13 -27.62 2.79
C LEU A 430 -30.54 -27.47 2.20
N GLU A 431 -31.57 -27.60 3.04
CA GLU A 431 -32.95 -27.32 2.66
C GLU A 431 -33.16 -25.84 2.38
N HIS A 432 -32.68 -24.95 3.26
CA HIS A 432 -32.82 -23.51 3.09
C HIS A 432 -32.21 -23.02 1.78
N ALA A 433 -30.98 -23.42 1.48
CA ALA A 433 -30.28 -23.04 0.26
C ALA A 433 -30.68 -23.90 -0.96
N GLU A 434 -31.54 -24.91 -0.80
CA GLU A 434 -31.87 -25.91 -1.83
C GLU A 434 -30.62 -26.47 -2.55
N LEU A 435 -29.61 -26.88 -1.76
CA LEU A 435 -28.33 -27.40 -2.26
C LEU A 435 -28.44 -28.89 -2.62
N THR A 436 -29.33 -29.23 -3.56
CA THR A 436 -29.53 -30.61 -4.04
C THR A 436 -28.97 -30.79 -5.45
N PRO A 437 -28.41 -31.97 -5.80
CA PRO A 437 -27.75 -32.19 -7.10
C PRO A 437 -28.59 -31.79 -8.33
N ASP A 438 -29.89 -32.01 -8.30
CA ASP A 438 -30.83 -31.65 -9.38
C ASP A 438 -31.04 -30.13 -9.52
N ARG A 439 -30.93 -29.38 -8.42
CA ARG A 439 -31.03 -27.92 -8.40
C ARG A 439 -29.71 -27.24 -8.75
N LEU A 440 -28.57 -27.92 -8.60
CA LEU A 440 -27.26 -27.37 -8.94
C LEU A 440 -26.91 -27.43 -10.43
N ARG A 441 -27.64 -28.18 -11.27
CA ARG A 441 -27.51 -28.17 -12.73
C ARG A 441 -26.05 -28.25 -13.22
N GLY A 442 -25.28 -29.18 -12.65
CA GLY A 442 -23.89 -29.44 -13.04
C GLY A 442 -22.85 -28.50 -12.43
N TYR A 443 -23.24 -27.50 -11.63
CA TYR A 443 -22.32 -26.70 -10.83
C TYR A 443 -21.82 -27.48 -9.61
N ASP A 444 -20.54 -27.29 -9.28
CA ASP A 444 -19.90 -27.95 -8.15
C ASP A 444 -20.37 -27.33 -6.82
N HIS A 445 -20.89 -28.18 -5.93
CA HIS A 445 -21.44 -27.77 -4.64
C HIS A 445 -20.40 -27.11 -3.70
N HIS A 446 -19.09 -27.36 -3.89
CA HIS A 446 -18.03 -26.69 -3.12
C HIS A 446 -17.89 -25.22 -3.52
N ASP A 447 -18.04 -24.91 -4.82
CA ASP A 447 -18.01 -23.54 -5.34
C ASP A 447 -19.26 -22.79 -4.87
N LEU A 448 -20.44 -23.42 -4.96
CA LEU A 448 -21.68 -22.82 -4.50
C LEU A 448 -21.75 -22.64 -2.99
N PHE A 449 -21.21 -23.58 -2.21
CA PHE A 449 -21.11 -23.40 -0.76
C PHE A 449 -20.23 -22.21 -0.40
N TYR A 450 -19.07 -22.03 -1.05
CA TYR A 450 -18.27 -20.81 -0.85
C TYR A 450 -19.05 -19.54 -1.21
N TRP A 451 -19.67 -19.54 -2.39
CA TRP A 451 -20.45 -18.41 -2.90
C TRP A 451 -21.57 -18.04 -1.93
N GLU A 452 -22.42 -19.00 -1.56
CA GLU A 452 -23.63 -18.74 -0.80
C GLU A 452 -23.34 -18.51 0.69
N GLN A 453 -22.45 -19.33 1.26
CA GLN A 453 -22.19 -19.30 2.69
C GLN A 453 -21.11 -18.30 3.08
N ARG A 454 -19.98 -18.25 2.37
CA ARG A 454 -18.90 -17.34 2.78
C ARG A 454 -19.18 -15.92 2.33
N MET A 455 -19.57 -15.71 1.07
CA MET A 455 -19.85 -14.36 0.59
C MET A 455 -21.17 -13.81 1.15
N GLY A 456 -22.22 -14.64 1.21
CA GLY A 456 -23.51 -14.25 1.78
C GLY A 456 -23.54 -14.06 3.30
N ARG A 457 -22.52 -14.50 4.06
CA ARG A 457 -22.46 -14.35 5.53
C ARG A 457 -21.26 -13.54 6.03
N TRP A 458 -20.05 -13.85 5.60
CA TRP A 458 -18.86 -13.05 5.95
C TRP A 458 -18.64 -11.89 4.98
N GLY A 459 -18.85 -12.12 3.67
CA GLY A 459 -18.64 -11.12 2.63
C GLY A 459 -19.45 -9.84 2.89
N TRP A 460 -20.75 -9.94 3.16
CA TRP A 460 -21.59 -8.77 3.46
C TRP A 460 -21.05 -7.94 4.63
N GLN A 461 -20.61 -8.58 5.74
CA GLN A 461 -20.02 -7.87 6.89
C GLN A 461 -18.76 -7.12 6.45
N LYS A 462 -17.94 -7.77 5.63
CA LYS A 462 -16.71 -7.16 5.13
C LYS A 462 -16.96 -5.95 4.22
N PHE A 463 -18.06 -5.93 3.47
CA PHE A 463 -18.45 -4.78 2.66
C PHE A 463 -19.06 -3.67 3.53
N THR A 464 -19.91 -4.03 4.50
CA THR A 464 -20.48 -3.10 5.48
C THR A 464 -19.40 -2.37 6.28
N ASP A 465 -18.29 -3.03 6.62
CA ASP A 465 -17.14 -2.40 7.29
C ASP A 465 -16.59 -1.18 6.54
N GLY A 466 -16.53 -1.24 5.22
CA GLY A 466 -16.14 -0.09 4.40
C GLY A 466 -17.28 0.89 4.21
N ASP A 467 -18.53 0.41 4.16
CA ASP A 467 -19.70 1.28 4.08
C ASP A 467 -19.83 2.22 5.27
N LEU A 468 -19.28 1.88 6.43
CA LEU A 468 -19.25 2.77 7.59
C LEU A 468 -18.61 4.13 7.25
N GLY A 469 -17.61 4.13 6.36
CA GLY A 469 -16.83 5.32 6.01
C GLY A 469 -17.02 5.85 4.59
N HIS A 470 -17.31 5.00 3.62
CA HIS A 470 -17.46 5.41 2.21
C HIS A 470 -18.32 4.37 1.50
N ARG A 471 -18.23 4.19 0.18
CA ARG A 471 -19.02 3.19 -0.55
C ARG A 471 -18.15 2.02 -0.98
N VAL A 472 -18.57 0.78 -0.73
CA VAL A 472 -17.88 -0.42 -1.25
C VAL A 472 -18.67 -1.08 -2.38
N LEU A 473 -17.99 -1.37 -3.48
CA LEU A 473 -18.47 -2.13 -4.63
C LEU A 473 -17.52 -3.30 -4.94
N ALA A 474 -18.05 -4.36 -5.53
CA ALA A 474 -17.32 -5.61 -5.76
C ALA A 474 -17.22 -5.91 -7.27
N PRO A 475 -16.03 -5.78 -7.89
CA PRO A 475 -15.82 -6.04 -9.32
C PRO A 475 -16.23 -7.44 -9.79
N PHE A 476 -16.08 -8.44 -8.91
CA PHE A 476 -16.47 -9.82 -9.19
C PHE A 476 -17.93 -10.12 -8.86
N ASN A 477 -18.70 -9.13 -8.41
CA ASN A 477 -20.14 -9.30 -8.15
C ASN A 477 -20.97 -9.10 -9.43
N ASP A 478 -20.74 -10.00 -10.38
CA ASP A 478 -21.45 -10.09 -11.65
C ASP A 478 -21.62 -11.57 -11.98
N ARG A 479 -22.86 -12.06 -11.99
CA ARG A 479 -23.14 -13.49 -12.18
C ARG A 479 -22.66 -13.99 -13.55
N VAL A 480 -22.79 -13.19 -14.61
CA VAL A 480 -22.35 -13.56 -15.96
C VAL A 480 -20.83 -13.75 -16.00
N LEU A 481 -20.11 -12.88 -15.29
CA LEU A 481 -18.65 -13.03 -15.13
C LEU A 481 -18.30 -14.31 -14.36
N LEU A 482 -18.99 -14.60 -13.26
CA LEU A 482 -18.75 -15.79 -12.44
C LEU A 482 -19.04 -17.07 -13.21
N GLU A 483 -20.14 -17.13 -13.96
CA GLU A 483 -20.45 -18.25 -14.84
C GLU A 483 -19.38 -18.46 -15.91
N THR A 484 -18.87 -17.37 -16.49
CA THR A 484 -17.74 -17.41 -17.44
C THR A 484 -16.52 -18.07 -16.78
N MET A 485 -16.17 -17.67 -15.55
CA MET A 485 -15.06 -18.28 -14.81
C MET A 485 -15.33 -19.75 -14.47
N LEU A 486 -16.54 -20.08 -14.00
CA LEU A 486 -16.97 -21.43 -13.60
C LEU A 486 -17.13 -22.39 -14.78
N SER A 487 -17.24 -21.87 -16.01
CA SER A 487 -17.27 -22.69 -17.23
C SER A 487 -15.95 -23.45 -17.46
N LEU A 488 -14.83 -22.98 -16.92
CA LEU A 488 -13.55 -23.68 -17.05
C LEU A 488 -13.50 -24.97 -16.20
N PRO A 489 -12.78 -26.01 -16.67
CA PRO A 489 -12.39 -27.16 -15.86
C PRO A 489 -11.74 -26.78 -14.54
N TYR A 490 -11.98 -27.57 -13.49
CA TYR A 490 -11.47 -27.34 -12.13
C TYR A 490 -9.97 -27.01 -12.10
N ALA A 491 -9.13 -27.80 -12.78
CA ALA A 491 -7.68 -27.64 -12.74
C ALA A 491 -7.21 -26.27 -13.28
N GLN A 492 -7.92 -25.72 -14.28
CA GLN A 492 -7.61 -24.40 -14.85
C GLN A 492 -8.05 -23.28 -13.91
N ARG A 493 -9.19 -23.44 -13.24
CA ARG A 493 -9.68 -22.50 -12.22
C ARG A 493 -8.78 -22.47 -10.98
N GLU A 494 -8.35 -23.64 -10.51
CA GLU A 494 -7.39 -23.77 -9.40
C GLU A 494 -6.04 -23.13 -9.73
N ALA A 495 -5.58 -23.32 -10.97
CA ALA A 495 -4.38 -22.66 -11.48
C ALA A 495 -4.55 -21.15 -11.73
N MET A 496 -5.76 -20.60 -11.58
CA MET A 496 -6.06 -19.18 -11.76
C MET A 496 -5.67 -18.65 -13.15
N VAL A 497 -5.81 -19.46 -14.21
CA VAL A 497 -5.28 -19.14 -15.55
C VAL A 497 -5.79 -17.82 -16.12
N LEU A 498 -7.06 -17.48 -15.88
CA LEU A 498 -7.66 -16.22 -16.36
C LEU A 498 -7.03 -15.00 -15.68
N LEU A 499 -6.79 -15.10 -14.36
CA LEU A 499 -6.23 -14.02 -13.55
C LEU A 499 -4.77 -13.81 -13.94
N ASP A 500 -4.01 -14.91 -14.05
CA ASP A 500 -2.60 -14.86 -14.48
C ASP A 500 -2.46 -14.29 -15.90
N ARG A 501 -3.40 -14.60 -16.83
CA ARG A 501 -3.41 -14.02 -18.17
C ARG A 501 -3.62 -12.50 -18.16
N VAL A 502 -4.53 -11.95 -17.32
CA VAL A 502 -4.68 -10.49 -17.17
C VAL A 502 -3.39 -9.85 -16.65
N LEU A 503 -2.76 -10.45 -15.63
CA LEU A 503 -1.51 -9.95 -15.06
C LEU A 503 -0.34 -10.06 -16.05
N ASP A 504 -0.43 -10.98 -17.02
CA ASP A 504 0.53 -11.11 -18.09
C ASP A 504 0.39 -10.00 -19.14
N ASP A 505 -0.85 -9.59 -19.45
CA ASP A 505 -1.14 -8.50 -20.38
C ASP A 505 -0.81 -7.11 -19.81
N VAL A 506 -0.73 -6.98 -18.48
CA VAL A 506 -0.36 -5.73 -17.79
C VAL A 506 0.86 -5.95 -16.89
N PRO A 507 2.09 -5.96 -17.44
CA PRO A 507 3.30 -6.35 -16.70
C PRO A 507 3.57 -5.55 -15.41
N GLY A 508 3.11 -4.30 -15.32
CA GLY A 508 3.22 -3.45 -14.13
C GLY A 508 2.41 -3.95 -12.92
N THR A 509 1.55 -4.95 -13.10
CA THR A 509 0.81 -5.60 -12.01
C THR A 509 1.51 -6.83 -11.46
N ARG A 510 2.63 -7.24 -12.06
CA ARG A 510 3.42 -8.35 -11.53
C ARG A 510 4.19 -7.88 -10.32
N VAL A 511 4.02 -8.60 -9.21
CA VAL A 511 4.93 -8.47 -8.10
C VAL A 511 6.26 -9.05 -8.55
N ARG A 512 7.17 -8.16 -8.94
CA ARG A 512 8.44 -8.54 -9.53
C ARG A 512 9.26 -9.27 -8.46
N ALA A 513 9.42 -10.59 -8.62
CA ALA A 513 10.50 -11.28 -7.92
C ALA A 513 11.79 -10.52 -8.27
N PRO A 514 12.62 -10.13 -7.29
CA PRO A 514 13.85 -9.42 -7.58
C PRO A 514 14.73 -10.35 -8.40
N GLY A 515 14.71 -10.19 -9.73
CA GLY A 515 15.62 -10.89 -10.60
C GLY A 515 17.01 -10.32 -10.35
N PRO A 516 17.97 -11.08 -9.79
CA PRO A 516 19.32 -10.56 -9.74
C PRO A 516 19.82 -10.49 -11.18
N ARG A 517 20.45 -9.36 -11.57
CA ARG A 517 21.24 -9.22 -12.82
C ARG A 517 22.33 -10.31 -12.98
N VAL A 518 22.53 -11.16 -11.97
CA VAL A 518 23.32 -12.41 -11.99
C VAL A 518 22.68 -13.53 -12.85
N SER A 519 21.44 -13.32 -13.34
CA SER A 519 20.65 -14.32 -14.08
C SER A 519 21.34 -14.90 -15.30
N LEU A 520 22.16 -14.19 -16.08
CA LEU A 520 22.77 -14.79 -17.27
C LEU A 520 23.65 -16.00 -16.95
N ALA A 521 24.42 -15.95 -15.85
CA ALA A 521 25.24 -17.10 -15.44
C ALA A 521 24.38 -18.23 -14.82
N ARG A 522 23.31 -17.91 -14.08
CA ARG A 522 22.45 -18.92 -13.43
C ARG A 522 21.41 -19.56 -14.38
N SER A 523 20.88 -18.81 -15.32
CA SER A 523 20.03 -19.31 -16.41
C SER A 523 20.82 -20.29 -17.29
N VAL A 524 22.13 -20.06 -17.48
CA VAL A 524 22.99 -21.07 -18.12
C VAL A 524 23.17 -22.30 -17.23
N THR A 525 23.34 -22.15 -15.91
CA THR A 525 23.49 -23.33 -15.01
C THR A 525 22.23 -24.18 -14.83
N THR A 526 21.04 -23.61 -15.00
CA THR A 526 19.77 -24.36 -14.95
C THR A 526 19.56 -25.24 -16.19
N LEU A 527 20.22 -24.89 -17.30
CA LEU A 527 20.30 -25.72 -18.51
C LEU A 527 21.41 -26.79 -18.43
N LEU A 528 22.24 -26.81 -17.38
CA LEU A 528 23.33 -27.78 -17.23
C LEU A 528 22.85 -29.09 -16.58
N PRO A 529 23.33 -30.26 -17.05
CA PRO A 529 23.04 -31.56 -16.44
C PRO A 529 23.43 -31.60 -14.96
N GLY A 530 22.67 -32.36 -14.15
CA GLY A 530 22.74 -32.31 -12.67
C GLY A 530 24.14 -32.49 -12.05
N ARG A 531 25.07 -33.23 -12.68
CA ARG A 531 26.45 -33.36 -12.18
C ARG A 531 27.32 -32.12 -12.47
N VAL A 532 27.12 -31.46 -13.61
CA VAL A 532 27.82 -30.24 -13.99
C VAL A 532 27.27 -29.05 -13.21
N ARG A 533 25.94 -28.97 -13.07
CA ARG A 533 25.28 -27.98 -12.22
C ARG A 533 25.83 -28.00 -10.80
N ARG A 534 25.89 -29.16 -10.14
CA ARG A 534 26.44 -29.30 -8.77
C ARG A 534 27.91 -28.83 -8.63
N ARG A 535 28.71 -28.87 -9.70
CA ARG A 535 30.09 -28.37 -9.68
C ARG A 535 30.19 -26.87 -9.94
N VAL A 536 29.31 -26.32 -10.77
CA VAL A 536 29.36 -24.92 -11.22
C VAL A 536 28.57 -23.98 -10.29
N GLU A 537 27.46 -24.44 -9.72
CA GLU A 537 26.57 -23.66 -8.84
C GLU A 537 27.34 -23.07 -7.63
N PRO A 538 28.20 -23.80 -6.90
CA PRO A 538 28.99 -23.22 -5.82
C PRO A 538 30.00 -22.14 -6.28
N VAL A 539 30.51 -22.24 -7.51
CA VAL A 539 31.47 -21.28 -8.06
C VAL A 539 30.76 -20.00 -8.51
N VAL A 540 29.59 -20.15 -9.15
CA VAL A 540 28.72 -19.03 -9.53
C VAL A 540 28.21 -18.33 -8.27
N ASP A 541 27.80 -19.07 -7.25
CA ASP A 541 27.35 -18.53 -5.97
C ASP A 541 28.47 -17.79 -5.24
N ARG A 542 29.70 -18.35 -5.20
CA ARG A 542 30.87 -17.64 -4.66
C ARG A 542 31.23 -16.39 -5.46
N ARG A 543 31.11 -16.41 -6.80
CA ARG A 543 31.36 -15.22 -7.63
C ARG A 543 30.29 -14.16 -7.44
N ALA A 544 29.02 -14.54 -7.35
CA ALA A 544 27.91 -13.64 -7.07
C ALA A 544 28.04 -13.03 -5.67
N ALA A 545 28.36 -13.84 -4.66
CA ALA A 545 28.65 -13.39 -3.31
C ALA A 545 29.87 -12.46 -3.29
N ARG A 546 30.97 -12.77 -4.00
CA ARG A 546 32.14 -11.88 -4.10
C ARG A 546 31.84 -10.57 -4.83
N ALA A 547 31.03 -10.60 -5.88
CA ALA A 547 30.62 -9.39 -6.60
C ALA A 547 29.71 -8.50 -5.73
N ALA A 548 28.84 -9.11 -4.91
CA ALA A 548 28.05 -8.39 -3.91
C ALA A 548 28.94 -7.81 -2.80
N VAL A 549 29.82 -8.62 -2.19
CA VAL A 549 30.79 -8.18 -1.16
C VAL A 549 31.71 -7.07 -1.69
N SER A 550 32.19 -7.17 -2.94
CA SER A 550 33.04 -6.13 -3.55
C SER A 550 32.33 -4.80 -3.76
N ARG A 551 30.99 -4.77 -3.82
CA ARG A 551 30.19 -3.53 -3.83
C ARG A 551 29.94 -2.99 -2.42
N SER A 552 30.08 -3.81 -1.39
CA SER A 552 29.70 -3.51 0.00
C SER A 552 30.87 -3.09 0.91
N VAL A 553 32.11 -3.10 0.42
CA VAL A 553 33.28 -2.67 1.21
C VAL A 553 33.63 -1.22 0.85
N PHE A 554 33.27 -0.27 1.72
CA PHE A 554 33.57 1.17 1.60
C PHE A 554 33.25 1.82 0.23
N PRO A 555 31.99 1.79 -0.23
CA PRO A 555 31.64 2.52 -1.44
C PRO A 555 31.76 4.03 -1.24
N GLY A 556 32.85 4.62 -1.75
CA GLY A 556 33.19 6.04 -1.50
C GLY A 556 34.30 6.24 -0.46
N GLY A 557 34.88 5.17 0.07
CA GLY A 557 36.01 5.25 0.98
C GLY A 557 37.25 5.83 0.31
N TYR A 558 38.07 6.52 1.11
CA TYR A 558 39.33 7.11 0.69
C TYR A 558 40.36 7.13 1.82
N ALA A 559 41.62 7.27 1.45
CA ALA A 559 42.74 7.50 2.34
C ALA A 559 43.71 8.45 1.62
N VAL A 560 43.97 9.60 2.21
CA VAL A 560 44.96 10.56 1.73
C VAL A 560 46.19 10.45 2.62
N LEU A 561 47.29 10.00 2.03
CA LEU A 561 48.48 9.55 2.76
C LEU A 561 49.78 10.06 2.10
N PRO A 562 50.84 10.37 2.86
CA PRO A 562 52.15 10.73 2.33
C PRO A 562 52.83 9.52 1.67
N ALA A 563 53.80 9.79 0.79
CA ALA A 563 54.60 8.75 0.16
C ALA A 563 55.25 7.83 1.23
N GLY A 564 54.91 6.55 1.22
CA GLY A 564 55.49 5.57 2.14
C GLY A 564 54.89 5.52 3.54
N ALA A 565 53.74 6.17 3.79
CA ALA A 565 52.98 6.01 5.01
C ALA A 565 52.77 4.52 5.34
N ARG A 566 53.34 4.08 6.47
CA ARG A 566 53.03 2.78 7.08
C ARG A 566 51.82 3.01 7.99
N GLY A 567 51.03 1.98 8.26
CA GLY A 567 49.95 2.13 9.23
C GLY A 567 48.54 2.33 8.64
N THR A 568 48.27 1.93 7.40
CA THR A 568 46.91 1.95 6.84
C THR A 568 46.51 0.66 6.15
N ARG A 569 45.29 0.21 6.42
CA ARG A 569 44.69 -1.00 5.83
C ARG A 569 43.78 -0.65 4.66
N VAL A 570 44.36 -0.03 3.64
CA VAL A 570 43.60 0.30 2.44
C VAL A 570 43.38 -0.96 1.59
N PRO A 571 42.13 -1.28 1.20
CA PRO A 571 41.85 -2.45 0.37
C PRO A 571 42.67 -2.50 -0.92
N ALA A 572 43.09 -3.70 -1.32
CA ALA A 572 43.98 -3.90 -2.47
C ALA A 572 43.39 -3.44 -3.82
N GLY A 573 42.06 -3.36 -3.93
CA GLY A 573 41.36 -2.92 -5.14
C GLY A 573 41.15 -1.40 -5.27
N TRP A 574 41.62 -0.60 -4.32
CA TRP A 574 41.51 0.86 -4.40
C TRP A 574 42.51 1.44 -5.39
N LEU A 575 42.03 2.40 -6.18
CA LEU A 575 42.85 3.15 -7.13
C LEU A 575 43.78 4.09 -6.38
N ARG A 576 44.88 4.47 -7.04
CA ARG A 576 45.89 5.38 -6.51
C ARG A 576 46.01 6.55 -7.45
N GLU A 577 45.87 7.75 -6.92
CA GLU A 577 46.03 9.00 -7.66
C GLU A 577 47.07 9.86 -6.93
N PRO A 578 48.15 10.28 -7.59
CA PRO A 578 49.11 11.21 -6.99
C PRO A 578 48.48 12.59 -6.80
N LEU A 579 48.68 13.14 -5.60
CA LEU A 579 48.36 14.53 -5.31
C LEU A 579 49.57 15.42 -5.66
N PRO A 580 49.34 16.72 -5.95
CA PRO A 580 50.43 17.65 -6.23
C PRO A 580 51.45 17.73 -5.08
N ASP A 581 52.72 17.97 -5.42
CA ASP A 581 53.80 18.07 -4.43
C ASP A 581 53.50 19.16 -3.38
N GLY A 582 53.82 18.87 -2.12
CA GLY A 582 53.50 19.74 -0.98
C GLY A 582 52.12 19.48 -0.38
N ALA A 583 51.29 18.62 -0.98
CA ALA A 583 50.08 18.12 -0.33
C ALA A 583 50.42 17.43 1.00
N PHE A 584 49.73 17.82 2.08
CA PHE A 584 50.04 17.39 3.45
C PHE A 584 51.47 17.69 3.92
N GLY A 585 52.15 18.66 3.30
CA GLY A 585 53.53 19.02 3.65
C GLY A 585 54.56 17.94 3.29
N ALA A 586 54.21 16.97 2.44
CA ALA A 586 55.08 15.89 2.00
C ALA A 586 55.17 15.82 0.47
N SER A 587 56.31 15.36 -0.05
CA SER A 587 56.45 15.01 -1.46
C SER A 587 55.80 13.65 -1.73
N GLY A 588 55.07 13.53 -2.84
CA GLY A 588 54.45 12.27 -3.27
C GLY A 588 53.27 11.80 -2.43
N ALA A 589 52.48 12.70 -1.85
CA ALA A 589 51.20 12.33 -1.25
C ALA A 589 50.29 11.63 -2.29
N LEU A 590 49.53 10.64 -1.83
CA LEU A 590 48.68 9.78 -2.64
C LEU A 590 47.26 9.79 -2.09
N LEU A 591 46.29 10.03 -2.95
CA LEU A 591 44.91 9.66 -2.72
C LEU A 591 44.74 8.19 -3.10
N ARG A 592 44.41 7.35 -2.13
CA ARG A 592 43.94 5.98 -2.37
C ARG A 592 42.43 5.97 -2.19
N HIS A 593 41.67 5.51 -3.18
CA HIS A 593 40.22 5.61 -3.11
C HIS A 593 39.49 4.43 -3.75
N HIS A 594 38.26 4.21 -3.29
CA HIS A 594 37.35 3.26 -3.90
C HIS A 594 37.05 3.66 -5.37
N PRO A 595 36.99 2.72 -6.33
CA PRO A 595 36.74 3.03 -7.75
C PRO A 595 35.43 3.80 -8.00
N GLY A 596 34.43 3.61 -7.14
CA GLY A 596 33.15 4.34 -7.20
C GLY A 596 33.15 5.73 -6.55
N LEU A 597 34.25 6.17 -5.93
CA LEU A 597 34.36 7.52 -5.39
C LEU A 597 34.57 8.51 -6.54
N ARG A 598 33.56 9.33 -6.79
CA ARG A 598 33.70 10.51 -7.65
C ARG A 598 34.66 11.49 -7.01
N HIS A 599 35.59 12.01 -7.79
CA HIS A 599 36.54 13.00 -7.32
C HIS A 599 37.12 13.78 -8.51
N ALA A 600 37.78 14.89 -8.22
CA ALA A 600 38.60 15.62 -9.17
C ALA A 600 39.74 16.32 -8.45
N VAL A 601 40.93 16.30 -9.05
CA VAL A 601 42.10 17.07 -8.61
C VAL A 601 42.44 18.08 -9.70
N VAL A 602 42.53 19.37 -9.34
CA VAL A 602 42.80 20.48 -10.27
C VAL A 602 43.90 21.36 -9.70
N GLY A 603 44.92 21.68 -10.50
CA GLY A 603 46.01 22.58 -10.14
C GLY A 603 47.38 21.90 -10.18
N ASP A 604 48.36 22.52 -9.54
CA ASP A 604 49.75 22.06 -9.46
C ASP A 604 50.33 22.24 -8.05
N GLY A 605 51.63 22.01 -7.86
CA GLY A 605 52.29 22.09 -6.55
C GLY A 605 52.27 23.48 -5.90
N SER A 606 51.95 24.54 -6.65
CA SER A 606 51.85 25.91 -6.12
C SER A 606 50.43 26.27 -5.67
N ALA A 607 49.41 25.73 -6.32
CA ALA A 607 48.00 25.91 -5.96
C ALA A 607 47.16 24.78 -6.53
N TRP A 608 46.48 24.04 -5.66
CA TRP A 608 45.64 22.92 -6.07
C TRP A 608 44.40 22.75 -5.19
N VAL A 609 43.38 22.11 -5.76
CA VAL A 609 42.16 21.71 -5.08
C VAL A 609 41.81 20.28 -5.50
N ALA A 610 41.58 19.40 -4.53
CA ALA A 610 40.93 18.12 -4.72
C ALA A 610 39.54 18.15 -4.09
N VAL A 611 38.51 17.73 -4.83
CA VAL A 611 37.16 17.56 -4.30
C VAL A 611 36.76 16.11 -4.44
N LEU A 612 36.44 15.46 -3.32
CA LEU A 612 35.95 14.10 -3.27
C LEU A 612 34.42 14.11 -3.06
N GLY A 613 33.71 13.14 -3.62
CA GLY A 613 32.28 12.96 -3.50
C GLY A 613 31.44 13.64 -4.59
N ASP A 614 30.26 14.10 -4.19
CA ASP A 614 29.17 14.61 -5.02
C ASP A 614 28.77 16.03 -4.58
N PRO A 615 29.70 17.01 -4.61
CA PRO A 615 29.42 18.37 -4.15
C PRO A 615 28.40 19.06 -5.05
N VAL A 616 27.62 19.96 -4.45
CA VAL A 616 26.75 20.89 -5.16
C VAL A 616 27.03 22.30 -4.66
N TRP A 617 27.29 23.22 -5.58
CA TRP A 617 27.41 24.64 -5.26
C TRP A 617 26.13 25.36 -5.66
N VAL A 618 25.13 25.34 -4.77
CA VAL A 618 23.78 25.86 -5.03
C VAL A 618 23.80 27.30 -5.55
N ARG A 619 24.66 28.15 -4.98
CA ARG A 619 24.78 29.57 -5.37
C ARG A 619 25.30 29.77 -6.79
N GLN A 620 26.18 28.89 -7.26
CA GLN A 620 26.80 28.95 -8.59
C GLN A 620 26.12 28.00 -9.59
N GLU A 621 25.09 27.28 -9.14
CA GLU A 621 24.42 26.22 -9.89
C GLU A 621 25.37 25.16 -10.48
N LEU A 622 26.45 24.85 -9.73
CA LEU A 622 27.43 23.82 -10.13
C LEU A 622 27.10 22.49 -9.47
N ASP A 623 27.16 21.42 -10.26
CA ASP A 623 26.97 20.04 -9.80
C ASP A 623 28.17 19.17 -10.21
N GLY A 624 28.85 18.60 -9.22
CA GLY A 624 29.87 17.57 -9.42
C GLY A 624 31.29 18.00 -9.09
N ALA A 625 32.11 17.02 -8.74
CA ALA A 625 33.47 17.24 -8.21
C ALA A 625 34.36 18.08 -9.13
N TRP A 626 34.34 17.83 -10.44
CA TRP A 626 35.23 18.52 -11.37
C TRP A 626 34.92 20.01 -11.54
N VAL A 627 33.65 20.38 -11.78
CA VAL A 627 33.26 21.78 -11.95
C VAL A 627 33.44 22.58 -10.67
N VAL A 628 33.18 21.95 -9.51
CA VAL A 628 33.40 22.56 -8.19
C VAL A 628 34.90 22.70 -7.90
N ALA A 629 35.72 21.67 -8.12
CA ALA A 629 37.17 21.73 -7.91
C ALA A 629 37.81 22.83 -8.77
N ARG A 630 37.39 22.96 -10.03
CA ARG A 630 37.85 24.02 -10.92
C ARG A 630 37.47 25.41 -10.40
N ALA A 631 36.21 25.61 -10.02
CA ALA A 631 35.75 26.90 -9.50
C ALA A 631 36.46 27.28 -8.19
N LEU A 632 36.70 26.33 -7.30
CA LEU A 632 37.48 26.55 -6.07
C LEU A 632 38.95 26.83 -6.38
N ARG A 633 39.56 26.15 -7.36
CA ARG A 633 40.95 26.44 -7.80
C ARG A 633 41.06 27.84 -8.40
N ASP A 634 40.08 28.25 -9.19
CA ASP A 634 40.02 29.61 -9.74
C ASP A 634 39.90 30.65 -8.60
N ALA A 635 39.10 30.36 -7.56
CA ALA A 635 39.02 31.20 -6.35
C ALA A 635 40.32 31.23 -5.53
N LEU A 636 41.08 30.13 -5.51
CA LEU A 636 42.40 30.05 -4.87
C LEU A 636 43.42 30.96 -5.57
N ALA A 637 43.34 31.05 -6.91
CA ALA A 637 44.26 31.84 -7.74
C ALA A 637 43.89 33.34 -7.80
N ASP A 638 42.62 33.70 -7.56
CA ASP A 638 42.15 35.08 -7.66
C ASP A 638 42.38 35.89 -6.38
N ARG A 639 43.44 36.72 -6.39
CA ARG A 639 43.76 37.65 -5.31
C ARG A 639 42.68 38.70 -5.04
N ARG A 640 41.87 39.09 -6.03
CA ARG A 640 40.81 40.11 -5.86
C ARG A 640 39.57 39.53 -5.17
N SER A 641 39.27 38.26 -5.41
CA SER A 641 38.16 37.56 -4.75
C SER A 641 38.35 37.44 -3.23
N ALA A 642 39.60 37.39 -2.77
CA ALA A 642 39.91 37.30 -1.35
C ALA A 642 39.78 38.64 -0.59
N GLU A 643 39.97 39.77 -1.25
CA GLU A 643 39.71 41.11 -0.68
C GLU A 643 38.21 41.37 -0.52
N ALA A 644 37.37 40.84 -1.42
CA ALA A 644 35.91 40.98 -1.38
C ALA A 644 35.22 40.17 -0.26
N LEU A 645 35.92 39.22 0.38
CA LEU A 645 35.40 38.39 1.48
C LEU A 645 35.79 38.91 2.88
N MET A 646 36.35 40.11 3.00
CA MET A 646 36.64 40.83 4.27
C MET A 646 37.48 40.05 5.30
N VAL A 647 38.54 39.36 4.87
CA VAL A 647 39.42 38.59 5.79
C VAL A 647 40.71 39.34 6.09
N THR A 648 41.00 39.57 7.37
CA THR A 648 42.23 40.23 7.85
C THR A 648 43.43 39.28 7.93
N ALA A 649 44.46 39.59 7.14
CA ALA A 649 45.88 39.16 7.19
C ALA A 649 46.23 37.66 7.05
N GLY A 650 46.90 37.35 5.93
CA GLY A 650 47.74 36.16 5.74
C GLY A 650 47.00 34.93 5.21
N HIS A 651 47.20 34.60 3.92
CA HIS A 651 46.67 33.42 3.20
C HIS A 651 45.25 33.55 2.62
N HIS A 652 44.98 34.72 2.04
CA HIS A 652 43.80 35.11 1.29
C HIS A 652 43.16 34.03 0.37
N GLY A 653 43.96 33.29 -0.39
CA GLY A 653 43.45 32.29 -1.34
C GLY A 653 42.83 31.07 -0.66
N LEU A 654 43.50 30.48 0.34
CA LEU A 654 42.98 29.31 1.06
C LEU A 654 41.71 29.68 1.84
N THR A 655 41.64 30.87 2.43
CA THR A 655 40.40 31.31 3.10
C THR A 655 39.23 31.43 2.14
N ALA A 656 39.45 31.91 0.90
CA ALA A 656 38.40 31.96 -0.12
C ALA A 656 37.91 30.55 -0.50
N VAL A 657 38.82 29.56 -0.58
CA VAL A 657 38.45 28.16 -0.80
C VAL A 657 37.67 27.59 0.37
N VAL A 658 38.09 27.83 1.62
CA VAL A 658 37.37 27.36 2.81
C VAL A 658 35.96 27.96 2.86
N ALA A 659 35.82 29.25 2.56
CA ALA A 659 34.52 29.92 2.49
C ALA A 659 33.64 29.36 1.35
N GLY A 660 34.21 29.13 0.16
CA GLY A 660 33.53 28.49 -0.96
C GLY A 660 33.07 27.07 -0.63
N ALA A 661 33.96 26.28 -0.04
CA ALA A 661 33.70 24.91 0.42
C ALA A 661 32.62 24.87 1.52
N ALA A 662 32.65 25.80 2.48
CA ALA A 662 31.65 25.89 3.55
C ALA A 662 30.22 26.15 3.02
N GLY A 663 30.09 26.80 1.87
CA GLY A 663 28.81 27.05 1.18
C GLY A 663 28.36 25.95 0.20
N LEU A 664 29.14 24.88 0.07
CA LEU A 664 28.75 23.69 -0.69
C LEU A 664 27.78 22.82 0.10
N THR A 665 27.00 22.06 -0.65
CA THR A 665 26.04 21.06 -0.17
C THR A 665 26.34 19.71 -0.81
N GLY A 666 25.59 18.69 -0.40
CA GLY A 666 25.78 17.32 -0.82
C GLY A 666 26.81 16.61 0.05
N ARG A 667 27.38 15.53 -0.50
CA ARG A 667 28.36 14.69 0.19
C ARG A 667 29.73 15.00 -0.37
N TYR A 668 30.63 15.59 0.40
CA TYR A 668 31.92 16.02 -0.14
C TYR A 668 33.05 16.10 0.89
N LEU A 669 34.28 16.11 0.38
CA LEU A 669 35.46 16.53 1.09
C LEU A 669 36.29 17.42 0.17
N VAL A 670 36.60 18.64 0.61
CA VAL A 670 37.50 19.53 -0.14
C VAL A 670 38.86 19.50 0.51
N LEU A 671 39.89 19.20 -0.26
CA LEU A 671 41.29 19.42 0.10
C LEU A 671 41.84 20.52 -0.79
N ALA A 672 42.57 21.48 -0.23
CA ALA A 672 43.21 22.52 -1.02
C ALA A 672 44.56 22.90 -0.45
N GLY A 673 45.53 23.19 -1.30
CA GLY A 673 46.87 23.59 -0.87
C GLY A 673 47.48 24.68 -1.72
N ASP A 674 48.34 25.47 -1.09
CA ASP A 674 49.08 26.60 -1.69
C ASP A 674 50.61 26.34 -1.74
N GLY A 675 51.00 25.06 -1.70
CA GLY A 675 52.39 24.61 -1.64
C GLY A 675 53.02 24.64 -0.24
N THR A 676 52.46 25.40 0.71
CA THR A 676 52.97 25.44 2.10
C THR A 676 52.02 24.85 3.12
N ARG A 677 50.71 24.93 2.84
CA ARG A 677 49.65 24.48 3.72
C ARG A 677 48.66 23.64 2.94
N THR A 678 47.96 22.75 3.63
CA THR A 678 46.80 22.05 3.10
C THR A 678 45.63 22.26 4.06
N VAL A 679 44.46 22.62 3.56
CA VAL A 679 43.21 22.64 4.33
C VAL A 679 42.33 21.50 3.89
N VAL A 680 41.62 20.88 4.83
CA VAL A 680 40.61 19.87 4.58
C VAL A 680 39.29 20.33 5.19
N VAL A 681 38.28 20.50 4.34
CA VAL A 681 36.94 20.97 4.72
C VAL A 681 35.94 19.83 4.48
N PRO A 682 35.40 19.22 5.54
CA PRO A 682 34.36 18.20 5.41
C PRO A 682 33.01 18.80 5.00
N ASP A 683 32.12 17.98 4.45
CA ASP A 683 30.69 18.32 4.39
C ASP A 683 30.07 18.38 5.80
N PRO A 684 28.94 19.09 5.98
CA PRO A 684 28.37 19.34 7.32
C PRO A 684 27.66 18.14 7.94
N LEU A 685 27.63 17.00 7.27
CA LEU A 685 27.21 15.73 7.86
C LEU A 685 28.41 14.80 8.11
N THR A 686 29.61 15.20 7.68
CA THR A 686 30.78 14.30 7.55
C THR A 686 30.41 13.03 6.80
N ALA A 687 29.61 13.13 5.74
CA ALA A 687 28.98 11.99 5.08
C ALA A 687 29.96 11.09 4.28
N LEU A 688 31.18 11.54 4.01
CA LEU A 688 32.28 10.69 3.53
C LEU A 688 33.11 10.07 4.66
N GLY A 689 32.84 10.43 5.92
CA GLY A 689 33.64 10.12 7.09
C GLY A 689 35.01 10.79 7.03
N VAL A 690 35.47 11.42 8.11
CA VAL A 690 36.78 12.07 8.15
C VAL A 690 37.46 11.74 9.46
N HIS A 691 38.54 10.99 9.38
CA HIS A 691 39.35 10.59 10.54
C HIS A 691 40.81 10.94 10.30
N LEU A 692 41.42 11.53 11.31
CA LEU A 692 42.83 11.88 11.34
C LEU A 692 43.61 10.74 11.98
N LEU A 693 44.69 10.33 11.33
CA LEU A 693 45.63 9.40 11.92
C LEU A 693 46.30 10.09 13.12
N GLU A 694 46.41 9.40 14.27
CA GLU A 694 46.99 9.98 15.49
C GLU A 694 48.44 10.44 15.31
N ASP A 695 49.19 9.81 14.40
CA ASP A 695 50.55 10.19 14.05
C ASP A 695 50.64 11.45 13.19
N GLY A 696 49.50 12.08 12.89
CA GLY A 696 49.44 13.30 12.09
C GLY A 696 49.70 13.06 10.60
N SER A 697 49.84 11.81 10.15
CA SER A 697 50.37 11.51 8.82
C SER A 697 49.33 11.64 7.72
N GLY A 698 48.03 11.53 7.99
CA GLY A 698 47.03 11.58 6.92
C GLY A 698 45.58 11.56 7.39
N VAL A 699 44.68 11.47 6.40
CA VAL A 699 43.23 11.48 6.60
C VAL A 699 42.62 10.27 5.93
N VAL A 700 41.73 9.58 6.62
CA VAL A 700 41.01 8.42 6.10
C VAL A 700 39.51 8.58 6.27
N SER A 701 38.74 7.93 5.41
CA SER A 701 37.27 7.98 5.48
C SER A 701 36.69 7.28 6.71
N HIS A 702 37.49 6.43 7.39
CA HIS A 702 37.04 5.66 8.54
C HIS A 702 38.20 5.21 9.42
N ALA A 703 38.00 5.18 10.74
CA ALA A 703 39.04 4.83 11.70
C ALA A 703 39.71 3.48 11.43
N ARG A 704 38.97 2.48 10.94
CA ARG A 704 39.53 1.14 10.62
C ARG A 704 40.49 1.09 9.43
N LEU A 705 40.54 2.14 8.62
CA LEU A 705 41.54 2.25 7.57
C LEU A 705 42.92 2.61 8.15
N ALA A 706 42.98 3.03 9.41
CA ALA A 706 44.21 3.19 10.18
C ALA A 706 44.61 1.85 10.85
N ASP A 707 45.91 1.58 10.93
CA ASP A 707 46.46 0.49 11.75
C ASP A 707 46.52 0.86 13.25
N GLY A 708 46.50 2.16 13.56
CA GLY A 708 46.46 2.72 14.91
C GLY A 708 45.16 3.49 15.19
N PRO A 709 45.05 4.17 16.34
CA PRO A 709 43.86 4.96 16.62
C PRO A 709 43.76 6.15 15.67
N ALA A 710 42.53 6.58 15.39
CA ALA A 710 42.25 7.70 14.52
C ALA A 710 41.15 8.57 15.13
N ARG A 711 41.37 9.89 15.11
CA ARG A 711 40.45 10.88 15.67
C ARG A 711 39.43 11.30 14.62
N ARG A 712 38.14 11.14 14.90
CA ARG A 712 37.07 11.65 14.04
C ARG A 712 37.10 13.19 14.01
N VAL A 713 36.92 13.78 12.84
CA VAL A 713 36.76 15.24 12.65
C VAL A 713 35.28 15.57 12.73
N SER A 714 34.91 16.59 13.50
CA SER A 714 33.50 17.00 13.62
C SER A 714 33.04 17.75 12.36
N PRO A 715 31.74 17.72 12.02
CA PRO A 715 31.21 18.50 10.90
C PRO A 715 31.42 20.02 10.99
N GLY A 716 31.56 20.54 12.20
CA GLY A 716 31.88 21.95 12.49
C GLY A 716 33.37 22.28 12.44
N ASP A 717 34.25 21.30 12.20
CA ASP A 717 35.69 21.48 12.21
C ASP A 717 36.29 21.50 10.79
N LEU A 718 37.44 22.14 10.64
CA LEU A 718 38.33 21.97 9.49
C LEU A 718 39.70 21.52 9.96
N VAL A 719 40.43 20.87 9.05
CA VAL A 719 41.78 20.38 9.32
C VAL A 719 42.79 21.24 8.57
N THR A 720 43.82 21.69 9.25
CA THR A 720 44.95 22.42 8.65
C THR A 720 46.23 21.61 8.79
N VAL A 721 46.92 21.40 7.68
CA VAL A 721 48.26 20.82 7.65
C VAL A 721 49.25 21.94 7.41
N ALA A 722 50.18 22.13 8.33
CA ALA A 722 51.30 23.07 8.16
C ALA A 722 52.57 22.46 8.79
N GLY A 723 53.67 22.47 8.03
CA GLY A 723 54.95 21.93 8.51
C GLY A 723 54.90 20.44 8.90
N GLY A 724 54.03 19.65 8.26
CA GLY A 724 53.84 18.23 8.56
C GLY A 724 53.01 17.94 9.82
N SER A 725 52.48 18.96 10.51
CA SER A 725 51.57 18.80 11.63
C SER A 725 50.12 19.01 11.19
N LEU A 726 49.23 18.11 11.63
CA LEU A 726 47.77 18.20 11.47
C LEU A 726 47.16 18.90 12.69
N ASP A 727 46.49 20.02 12.46
CA ASP A 727 45.71 20.75 13.45
C ASP A 727 44.23 20.75 13.09
N VAL A 728 43.34 20.78 14.09
CA VAL A 728 41.89 20.84 13.90
C VAL A 728 41.36 22.10 14.56
N ALA A 729 40.68 22.92 13.78
CA ALA A 729 40.11 24.18 14.23
C ALA A 729 38.62 24.25 13.89
N PRO A 730 37.79 24.92 14.72
CA PRO A 730 36.40 25.20 14.38
C PRO A 730 36.29 26.02 13.09
N LEU A 731 35.34 25.64 12.23
CA LEU A 731 35.10 26.26 10.93
C LEU A 731 34.57 27.69 11.06
N ASP A 732 33.73 27.94 12.06
CA ASP A 732 33.14 29.24 12.36
C ASP A 732 34.16 30.30 12.79
N GLN A 733 35.30 29.88 13.36
CA GLN A 733 36.43 30.76 13.64
C GLN A 733 37.18 31.20 12.38
N ARG A 734 36.97 30.52 11.25
CA ARG A 734 37.65 30.82 9.97
C ARG A 734 36.71 31.40 8.91
N VAL A 735 35.40 31.14 9.02
CA VAL A 735 34.40 31.55 8.04
C VAL A 735 33.16 32.12 8.74
N ASP A 736 32.81 33.37 8.41
CA ASP A 736 31.53 33.95 8.77
C ASP A 736 30.41 33.38 7.87
N LEU A 737 29.77 32.30 8.35
CA LEU A 737 28.67 31.63 7.65
C LEU A 737 27.46 32.57 7.43
N ALA A 738 27.19 33.50 8.35
CA ALA A 738 26.09 34.45 8.22
C ALA A 738 26.34 35.42 7.06
N SER A 739 27.58 35.89 6.90
CA SER A 739 27.97 36.71 5.75
C SER A 739 27.91 35.95 4.42
N LEU A 740 28.18 34.64 4.42
CA LEU A 740 28.02 33.80 3.22
C LEU A 740 26.56 33.59 2.81
N ALA A 741 25.66 33.51 3.80
CA ALA A 741 24.22 33.38 3.60
C ALA A 741 23.60 34.68 3.04
N ARG A 742 24.16 35.85 3.38
CA ARG A 742 23.66 37.14 2.87
C ARG A 742 23.78 37.23 1.34
N PRO A 743 22.73 37.68 0.64
CA PRO A 743 22.79 37.90 -0.79
C PRO A 743 23.80 39.01 -1.10
N ARG A 744 24.59 38.84 -2.17
CA ARG A 744 25.59 39.85 -2.60
C ARG A 744 24.93 41.09 -3.20
N ARG A 745 23.64 41.01 -3.54
CA ARG A 745 22.83 42.10 -4.09
C ARG A 745 21.51 42.14 -3.31
N VAL A 746 21.02 43.33 -3.01
CA VAL A 746 19.76 43.56 -2.27
C VAL A 746 18.54 43.01 -3.01
N GLU A 747 18.64 42.83 -4.32
CA GLU A 747 17.54 42.46 -5.23
C GLU A 747 17.21 40.96 -5.28
N ASP A 748 17.95 40.09 -4.59
CA ASP A 748 17.70 38.62 -4.57
C ASP A 748 17.91 38.02 -3.16
N PRO A 749 17.07 38.37 -2.17
CA PRO A 749 17.12 37.77 -0.84
C PRO A 749 16.60 36.33 -0.89
N ALA A 750 17.47 35.38 -1.22
CA ALA A 750 17.14 33.97 -1.19
C ALA A 750 16.78 33.52 0.24
N THR A 751 15.52 33.16 0.46
CA THR A 751 15.04 32.50 1.68
C THR A 751 15.58 31.08 1.80
N ALA A 752 15.46 30.46 2.98
CA ALA A 752 15.83 29.06 3.15
C ALA A 752 15.08 28.15 2.14
N ALA A 753 13.79 28.40 1.93
CA ALA A 753 12.95 27.66 1.01
C ALA A 753 13.37 27.81 -0.46
N GLU A 754 13.72 29.02 -0.92
CA GLU A 754 14.17 29.25 -2.30
C GLU A 754 15.53 28.60 -2.57
N ARG A 755 16.42 28.63 -1.58
CA ARG A 755 17.72 27.94 -1.68
C ARG A 755 17.54 26.43 -1.74
N LEU A 756 16.65 25.87 -0.92
CA LEU A 756 16.32 24.45 -0.95
C LEU A 756 15.68 24.05 -2.29
N ALA A 757 14.76 24.87 -2.82
CA ALA A 757 14.16 24.67 -4.13
C ALA A 757 15.21 24.64 -5.25
N ARG A 758 16.17 25.58 -5.21
CA ARG A 758 17.28 25.63 -6.17
C ARG A 758 18.15 24.38 -6.07
N HIS A 759 18.45 23.93 -4.85
CA HIS A 759 19.22 22.71 -4.63
C HIS A 759 18.51 21.47 -5.18
N ALA A 760 17.22 21.31 -4.86
CA ALA A 760 16.39 20.21 -5.38
C ALA A 760 16.34 20.20 -6.91
N ARG A 761 16.20 21.37 -7.54
CA ARG A 761 16.24 21.52 -9.01
C ARG A 761 17.59 21.11 -9.60
N ILE A 762 18.71 21.49 -8.99
CA ILE A 762 20.03 21.07 -9.47
C ILE A 762 20.16 19.54 -9.37
N LEU A 763 19.74 18.96 -8.25
CA LEU A 763 19.87 17.53 -7.99
C LEU A 763 18.97 16.66 -8.86
N SER A 764 17.80 17.15 -9.30
CA SER A 764 16.92 16.39 -10.18
C SER A 764 17.54 16.12 -11.55
N HIS A 765 18.55 16.90 -11.97
CA HIS A 765 19.33 16.62 -13.18
C HIS A 765 20.18 15.35 -13.08
N ARG A 766 20.43 14.84 -11.86
CA ARG A 766 21.22 13.61 -11.65
C ARG A 766 20.44 12.33 -11.93
N GLY A 767 19.11 12.41 -12.01
CA GLY A 767 18.22 11.27 -12.26
C GLY A 767 16.90 11.38 -11.47
N PRO A 768 15.98 10.41 -11.63
CA PRO A 768 14.70 10.40 -10.93
C PRO A 768 14.89 10.45 -9.41
N ALA A 769 14.32 11.45 -8.76
CA ALA A 769 14.44 11.66 -7.33
C ALA A 769 13.53 10.71 -6.54
N TRP A 770 14.12 10.04 -5.54
CA TRP A 770 13.41 9.18 -4.60
C TRP A 770 13.66 9.64 -3.17
N LEU A 771 12.70 10.33 -2.55
CA LEU A 771 12.83 10.80 -1.17
C LEU A 771 12.67 9.65 -0.19
N ALA A 772 13.73 9.36 0.56
CA ALA A 772 13.69 8.46 1.69
C ALA A 772 13.02 9.15 2.88
N MET A 773 11.86 8.64 3.26
CA MET A 773 11.11 9.05 4.44
C MET A 773 11.29 7.96 5.49
N SER A 774 12.23 8.12 6.42
CA SER A 774 12.53 7.13 7.45
C SER A 774 12.81 7.77 8.82
N GLY A 775 12.37 7.09 9.90
CA GLY A 775 12.85 7.33 11.26
C GLY A 775 12.55 8.71 11.87
N LEU A 776 13.38 9.15 12.82
CA LEU A 776 13.25 10.41 13.58
C LEU A 776 13.29 11.69 12.71
N GLU A 777 13.53 11.56 11.40
CA GLU A 777 13.73 12.67 10.46
C GLU A 777 12.50 13.03 9.60
N TYR A 778 11.34 12.43 9.85
CA TYR A 778 10.12 12.69 9.06
C TYR A 778 9.82 14.18 8.92
N GLY A 779 9.97 14.95 10.00
CA GLY A 779 9.66 16.38 10.01
C GLY A 779 10.39 17.18 8.93
N ARG A 780 11.67 16.90 8.68
CA ARG A 780 12.44 17.61 7.64
C ARG A 780 12.32 16.98 6.26
N SER A 781 12.10 15.67 6.17
CA SER A 781 11.84 15.02 4.89
C SER A 781 10.56 15.58 4.25
N GLY A 782 9.54 15.88 5.05
CA GLY A 782 8.28 16.49 4.59
C GLY A 782 8.48 17.82 3.86
N GLU A 783 9.46 18.64 4.28
CA GLU A 783 9.79 19.92 3.62
C GLU A 783 10.31 19.74 2.18
N LEU A 784 10.81 18.55 1.81
CA LEU A 784 11.23 18.24 0.44
C LEU A 784 10.08 17.77 -0.46
N LEU A 785 8.94 17.38 0.09
CA LEU A 785 7.82 16.85 -0.70
C LEU A 785 7.34 17.85 -1.78
N PRO A 786 7.16 19.16 -1.51
CA PRO A 786 6.77 20.11 -2.56
C PRO A 786 7.79 20.18 -3.71
N HIS A 787 9.08 20.09 -3.39
CA HIS A 787 10.15 20.11 -4.39
C HIS A 787 10.22 18.80 -5.18
N LEU A 788 9.95 17.68 -4.52
CA LEU A 788 9.86 16.37 -5.13
C LEU A 788 8.72 16.31 -6.14
N VAL A 789 7.54 16.83 -5.79
CA VAL A 789 6.38 16.98 -6.70
C VAL A 789 6.77 17.80 -7.94
N ALA A 790 7.40 18.95 -7.73
CA ALA A 790 7.84 19.81 -8.83
C ALA A 790 8.85 19.13 -9.78
N SER A 791 9.63 18.18 -9.27
CA SER A 791 10.60 17.39 -10.05
C SER A 791 10.03 16.10 -10.67
N GLY A 792 8.76 15.76 -10.38
CA GLY A 792 8.17 14.47 -10.78
C GLY A 792 8.79 13.26 -10.07
N GLY A 793 9.31 13.45 -8.86
CA GLY A 793 9.94 12.40 -8.06
C GLY A 793 8.94 11.50 -7.33
N SER A 794 9.46 10.51 -6.61
CA SER A 794 8.69 9.57 -5.78
C SER A 794 9.24 9.52 -4.36
N ALA A 795 8.44 9.02 -3.42
CA ALA A 795 8.85 8.81 -2.04
C ALA A 795 8.98 7.31 -1.75
N LEU A 796 9.85 6.96 -0.82
CA LEU A 796 9.95 5.61 -0.30
C LEU A 796 10.14 5.60 1.21
N THR A 797 9.70 4.52 1.81
CA THR A 797 9.99 4.17 3.20
C THR A 797 10.39 2.70 3.23
N TRP A 798 11.21 2.31 4.18
CA TRP A 798 11.48 0.91 4.46
C TRP A 798 10.96 0.51 5.82
N TRP A 799 10.56 -0.75 5.92
CA TRP A 799 9.97 -1.33 7.10
C TRP A 799 10.76 -2.58 7.50
N ASP A 800 11.40 -2.53 8.66
CA ASP A 800 11.76 -3.75 9.37
C ASP A 800 10.56 -4.24 10.16
N ARG A 801 9.97 -5.36 9.76
CA ARG A 801 8.79 -5.90 10.42
C ARG A 801 9.01 -6.32 11.87
N THR A 802 10.26 -6.44 12.36
CA THR A 802 10.51 -6.84 13.75
C THR A 802 10.51 -5.69 14.74
N VAL A 803 10.38 -4.45 14.27
CA VAL A 803 10.41 -3.26 15.13
C VAL A 803 9.13 -3.09 15.95
N GLY A 804 9.20 -2.24 16.98
CA GLY A 804 8.07 -1.88 17.83
C GLY A 804 6.96 -1.11 17.08
N ASP A 805 5.81 -0.95 17.73
CA ASP A 805 4.66 -0.24 17.15
C ASP A 805 4.97 1.25 16.88
N ASP A 806 5.84 1.86 17.68
CA ASP A 806 6.23 3.27 17.54
C ASP A 806 7.12 3.49 16.31
N GLU A 807 8.10 2.61 16.09
CA GLU A 807 8.93 2.64 14.89
C GLU A 807 8.11 2.32 13.63
N ALA A 808 7.16 1.38 13.72
CA ALA A 808 6.23 1.10 12.63
C ALA A 808 5.32 2.29 12.31
N ALA A 809 5.01 3.17 13.28
CA ALA A 809 4.22 4.38 13.08
C ALA A 809 4.82 5.31 12.01
N GLY A 810 6.15 5.27 11.85
CA GLY A 810 6.86 6.00 10.81
C GLY A 810 6.39 5.63 9.40
N VAL A 811 6.18 4.33 9.11
CA VAL A 811 5.74 3.85 7.79
C VAL A 811 4.38 4.44 7.41
N PHE A 812 3.45 4.45 8.36
CA PHE A 812 2.10 4.98 8.15
C PHE A 812 2.11 6.51 8.01
N SER A 813 2.94 7.20 8.80
CA SER A 813 3.08 8.66 8.73
C SER A 813 3.69 9.09 7.40
N ALA A 814 4.75 8.40 6.95
CA ALA A 814 5.37 8.63 5.66
C ALA A 814 4.40 8.43 4.50
N SER A 815 3.65 7.32 4.53
CA SER A 815 2.64 7.04 3.51
C SER A 815 1.55 8.11 3.48
N ARG A 816 1.14 8.59 4.65
CA ARG A 816 0.16 9.68 4.76
C ARG A 816 0.70 10.98 4.15
N GLU A 817 1.87 11.43 4.57
CA GLU A 817 2.50 12.67 4.11
C GLU A 817 2.77 12.66 2.61
N ALA A 818 3.34 11.56 2.08
CA ALA A 818 3.57 11.42 0.64
C ALA A 818 2.26 11.51 -0.16
N PHE A 819 1.21 10.83 0.31
CA PHE A 819 -0.10 10.89 -0.34
C PHE A 819 -0.72 12.30 -0.29
N GLU A 820 -0.65 12.99 0.85
CA GLU A 820 -1.17 14.36 1.00
C GLU A 820 -0.42 15.34 0.10
N ALA A 821 0.88 15.10 -0.14
CA ALA A 821 1.66 15.83 -1.11
C ALA A 821 1.40 15.43 -2.57
N GLY A 822 0.58 14.40 -2.85
CA GLY A 822 0.37 13.89 -4.21
C GLY A 822 1.59 13.17 -4.80
N VAL A 823 2.47 12.67 -3.94
CA VAL A 823 3.70 11.94 -4.32
C VAL A 823 3.41 10.44 -4.29
N GLN A 824 3.86 9.72 -5.32
CA GLN A 824 3.84 8.26 -5.31
C GLN A 824 4.74 7.72 -4.19
N HIS A 825 4.18 6.87 -3.32
CA HIS A 825 4.89 6.31 -2.18
C HIS A 825 5.13 4.82 -2.37
N ARG A 826 6.32 4.36 -1.96
CA ARG A 826 6.68 2.94 -1.95
C ARG A 826 7.16 2.46 -0.58
N VAL A 827 6.59 1.36 -0.09
CA VAL A 827 7.08 0.66 1.11
C VAL A 827 7.98 -0.52 0.73
N LEU A 828 9.17 -0.56 1.31
CA LEU A 828 10.18 -1.60 1.11
C LEU A 828 10.32 -2.46 2.36
N GLY A 829 10.12 -3.76 2.26
CA GLY A 829 10.36 -4.68 3.38
C GLY A 829 11.86 -4.97 3.50
N LEU A 830 12.47 -4.65 4.64
CA LEU A 830 13.89 -4.95 4.85
C LEU A 830 14.15 -6.45 5.03
N ARG A 831 13.16 -7.17 5.58
CA ARG A 831 13.21 -8.63 5.83
C ARG A 831 12.46 -9.49 4.82
N GLU A 832 11.77 -8.87 3.87
CA GLU A 832 10.83 -9.57 3.00
C GLU A 832 11.41 -9.81 1.60
N ASP A 833 11.13 -10.99 1.05
CA ASP A 833 11.32 -11.23 -0.37
C ASP A 833 10.11 -10.62 -1.08
N PRO A 834 10.29 -9.66 -2.02
CA PRO A 834 9.19 -9.07 -2.78
C PRO A 834 8.29 -10.11 -3.42
N ALA A 835 8.78 -11.33 -3.70
CA ALA A 835 7.98 -12.40 -4.30
C ALA A 835 6.82 -12.92 -3.40
N GLY A 836 6.78 -12.57 -2.11
CA GLY A 836 5.62 -12.82 -1.22
C GLY A 836 5.13 -14.27 -1.11
N GLY A 837 5.92 -15.23 -1.57
CA GLY A 837 5.42 -16.57 -1.74
C GLY A 837 5.29 -17.31 -0.40
N ALA A 838 4.27 -18.17 -0.32
CA ALA A 838 4.01 -19.05 0.81
C ALA A 838 5.27 -19.85 1.24
N PRO A 839 5.35 -20.32 2.51
CA PRO A 839 6.42 -21.22 2.94
C PRO A 839 6.47 -22.45 2.02
N GLY A 840 7.48 -22.52 1.15
CA GLY A 840 7.60 -23.54 0.10
C GLY A 840 7.85 -22.98 -1.31
N SER A 841 7.53 -21.71 -1.56
CA SER A 841 7.72 -21.01 -2.86
C SER A 841 9.17 -20.63 -3.19
N GLY A 842 10.14 -21.06 -2.38
CA GLY A 842 11.56 -20.85 -2.66
C GLY A 842 11.93 -19.38 -2.76
N ALA A 843 11.83 -18.64 -1.63
CA ALA A 843 12.52 -17.35 -1.49
C ALA A 843 13.91 -17.48 -2.10
N SER A 844 14.22 -16.61 -3.09
CA SER A 844 15.37 -16.79 -3.95
C SER A 844 16.59 -16.96 -3.05
N PRO A 845 17.24 -18.15 -3.00
CA PRO A 845 18.42 -18.36 -2.17
C PRO A 845 19.51 -17.30 -2.45
N ALA A 846 19.46 -16.69 -3.65
CA ALA A 846 20.24 -15.52 -4.03
C ALA A 846 20.05 -14.31 -3.11
N LEU A 847 18.81 -13.94 -2.81
CA LEU A 847 18.49 -12.71 -2.09
C LEU A 847 18.92 -12.82 -0.62
N ARG A 848 18.64 -13.98 0.00
CA ARG A 848 19.12 -14.29 1.35
C ARG A 848 20.64 -14.30 1.43
N ALA A 849 21.31 -15.01 0.52
CA ALA A 849 22.77 -15.03 0.47
C ALA A 849 23.38 -13.64 0.21
N ALA A 850 22.76 -12.83 -0.66
CA ALA A 850 23.20 -11.45 -0.91
C ALA A 850 23.04 -10.58 0.35
N ARG A 851 21.96 -10.77 1.11
CA ARG A 851 21.71 -10.06 2.35
C ARG A 851 22.69 -10.44 3.45
N GLU A 852 22.92 -11.74 3.66
CA GLU A 852 23.91 -12.24 4.62
C GLU A 852 25.32 -11.75 4.28
N ALA A 853 25.68 -11.78 2.99
CA ALA A 853 26.95 -11.25 2.52
C ALA A 853 27.06 -9.74 2.74
N ALA A 854 25.97 -8.98 2.59
CA ALA A 854 25.94 -7.55 2.86
C ALA A 854 26.02 -7.24 4.35
N VAL A 855 25.33 -7.99 5.22
CA VAL A 855 25.47 -7.88 6.69
C VAL A 855 26.90 -8.18 7.12
N GLU A 856 27.50 -9.25 6.60
CA GLU A 856 28.89 -9.59 6.93
C GLU A 856 29.88 -8.53 6.45
N ALA A 857 29.67 -7.98 5.25
CA ALA A 857 30.47 -6.87 4.75
C ALA A 857 30.31 -5.62 5.61
N LEU A 858 29.10 -5.28 6.03
CA LEU A 858 28.84 -4.17 6.96
C LEU A 858 29.55 -4.41 8.31
N ARG A 859 29.49 -5.61 8.87
CA ARG A 859 30.17 -5.98 10.12
C ARG A 859 31.69 -5.89 10.01
N GLN A 860 32.27 -6.36 8.90
CA GLN A 860 33.71 -6.21 8.63
C GLN A 860 34.11 -4.73 8.51
N THR A 861 33.23 -3.92 7.92
CA THR A 861 33.46 -2.50 7.64
C THR A 861 33.32 -1.63 8.89
N TRP A 862 32.24 -1.81 9.65
CA TRP A 862 31.83 -0.92 10.74
C TRP A 862 31.92 -1.54 12.14
N GLY A 863 32.03 -2.86 12.23
CA GLY A 863 32.18 -3.57 13.49
C GLY A 863 30.89 -3.93 14.17
N GLU A 864 30.94 -4.00 15.50
CA GLU A 864 29.78 -4.25 16.36
C GLU A 864 28.70 -3.16 16.19
N GLU A 865 29.07 -1.94 15.76
CA GLU A 865 28.09 -0.89 15.42
C GLU A 865 27.15 -1.28 14.26
N ALA A 866 27.57 -2.19 13.38
CA ALA A 866 26.71 -2.71 12.30
C ALA A 866 25.90 -3.94 12.73
N GLU A 867 26.04 -4.41 13.98
CA GLU A 867 25.24 -5.51 14.49
C GLU A 867 23.76 -5.09 14.57
N GLY A 868 22.88 -5.85 13.93
CA GLY A 868 21.46 -5.51 13.81
C GLY A 868 21.09 -4.56 12.67
N VAL A 869 22.08 -3.95 11.99
CA VAL A 869 21.82 -3.08 10.82
C VAL A 869 21.46 -3.94 9.60
N LEU A 870 20.26 -3.71 9.06
CA LEU A 870 19.80 -4.42 7.88
C LEU A 870 20.26 -3.71 6.60
N PRO A 871 20.80 -4.45 5.61
CA PRO A 871 21.23 -3.84 4.35
C PRO A 871 20.02 -3.42 3.53
N VAL A 872 19.77 -2.12 3.49
CA VAL A 872 18.69 -1.49 2.70
C VAL A 872 19.00 -1.53 1.20
N THR A 873 20.30 -1.58 0.84
CA THR A 873 20.81 -1.58 -0.54
C THR A 873 20.20 -2.63 -1.43
N VAL A 874 20.07 -3.87 -0.95
CA VAL A 874 19.50 -4.97 -1.72
C VAL A 874 18.03 -4.73 -2.05
N ALA A 875 17.26 -4.22 -1.08
CA ALA A 875 15.85 -3.90 -1.26
C ALA A 875 15.67 -2.73 -2.23
N LEU A 876 16.49 -1.68 -2.12
CA LEU A 876 16.48 -0.54 -3.04
C LEU A 876 16.92 -0.91 -4.45
N ASP A 877 17.92 -1.78 -4.59
CA ASP A 877 18.42 -2.22 -5.89
C ASP A 877 17.35 -2.94 -6.70
N ALA A 878 16.53 -3.73 -6.01
CA ALA A 878 15.40 -4.43 -6.59
C ALA A 878 14.21 -3.50 -6.89
N ALA A 879 14.03 -2.48 -6.06
CA ALA A 879 12.86 -1.63 -6.11
C ALA A 879 13.02 -0.47 -7.11
N LEU A 880 14.15 0.21 -7.09
CA LEU A 880 14.31 1.48 -7.76
C LEU A 880 14.97 1.33 -9.14
N PRO A 881 14.66 2.24 -10.09
CA PRO A 881 15.43 2.40 -11.31
C PRO A 881 16.94 2.48 -11.04
N ALA A 882 17.76 2.04 -12.01
CA ALA A 882 19.21 2.01 -11.83
C ALA A 882 19.85 3.41 -11.76
N ASP A 883 19.19 4.40 -12.35
CA ASP A 883 19.53 5.82 -12.38
C ASP A 883 18.82 6.63 -11.28
N ALA A 884 18.05 5.99 -10.40
CA ALA A 884 17.39 6.66 -9.29
C ALA A 884 18.41 7.29 -8.33
N VAL A 885 18.08 8.50 -7.87
CA VAL A 885 18.85 9.25 -6.87
C VAL A 885 18.04 9.29 -5.58
N VAL A 886 18.58 8.70 -4.51
CA VAL A 886 17.90 8.67 -3.21
C VAL A 886 18.20 9.96 -2.45
N TRP A 887 17.16 10.71 -2.09
CA TRP A 887 17.27 11.95 -1.33
C TRP A 887 17.00 11.67 0.15
N PHE A 888 17.76 12.29 1.05
CA PHE A 888 17.53 12.22 2.50
C PHE A 888 17.25 13.59 3.10
N GLY A 889 16.31 13.63 4.05
CA GLY A 889 15.92 14.82 4.81
C GLY A 889 16.92 15.22 5.92
N THR A 890 18.06 14.56 6.01
CA THR A 890 19.00 14.71 7.12
C THR A 890 19.71 16.05 7.09
N ALA A 891 19.71 16.73 8.24
CA ALA A 891 20.39 17.99 8.44
C ALA A 891 21.45 17.88 9.54
N PRO A 892 22.44 18.78 9.57
CA PRO A 892 23.40 18.88 10.67
C PRO A 892 22.67 19.11 11.99
N GLY A 893 23.11 18.47 13.07
CA GLY A 893 22.58 18.73 14.41
C GLY A 893 22.85 20.17 14.87
N PRO A 894 22.07 20.70 15.83
CA PRO A 894 22.20 22.09 16.30
C PRO A 894 23.60 22.41 16.87
N ASP A 895 24.27 21.42 17.45
CA ASP A 895 25.63 21.56 18.01
C ASP A 895 26.73 21.18 17.00
N GLY A 896 26.38 20.95 15.73
CA GLY A 896 27.30 20.42 14.73
C GLY A 896 27.75 18.98 15.01
N ALA A 897 27.15 18.31 16.00
CA ALA A 897 27.40 16.91 16.30
C ALA A 897 26.91 16.04 15.15
N ALA A 898 27.80 15.19 14.62
CA ALA A 898 27.40 14.19 13.64
C ALA A 898 26.48 13.16 14.32
N PRO A 899 25.52 12.58 13.57
CA PRO A 899 24.73 11.48 14.10
C PRO A 899 25.65 10.36 14.60
N HIS A 900 25.41 9.89 15.82
CA HIS A 900 26.35 9.04 16.55
C HIS A 900 26.23 7.57 16.15
N SER A 901 25.06 7.12 15.69
CA SER A 901 24.84 5.72 15.29
C SER A 901 24.78 5.55 13.76
N LEU A 902 24.94 4.32 13.28
CA LEU A 902 24.67 3.97 11.87
C LEU A 902 23.19 4.04 11.51
N VAL A 903 22.31 3.87 12.49
CA VAL A 903 20.86 3.96 12.32
C VAL A 903 20.45 5.39 11.94
N ASP A 904 21.18 6.38 12.47
CA ASP A 904 20.99 7.79 12.14
C ASP A 904 21.73 8.23 10.87
N ARG A 905 22.43 7.30 10.19
CA ARG A 905 23.20 7.57 8.95
C ARG A 905 22.83 6.60 7.83
N PRO A 906 21.52 6.44 7.51
CA PRO A 906 21.09 5.46 6.51
C PRO A 906 21.70 5.69 5.12
N TRP A 907 22.10 6.92 4.78
CA TRP A 907 22.81 7.20 3.51
C TRP A 907 24.19 6.55 3.41
N GLU A 908 24.89 6.32 4.53
CA GLU A 908 26.18 5.61 4.53
C GLU A 908 26.02 4.15 4.14
N LEU A 909 24.89 3.54 4.49
CA LEU A 909 24.57 2.16 4.13
C LEU A 909 24.24 2.01 2.65
N LEU A 910 23.77 3.08 1.99
CA LEU A 910 23.36 3.06 0.58
C LEU A 910 24.47 3.28 -0.43
N GLN A 911 25.65 3.67 0.04
CA GLN A 911 26.70 4.11 -0.86
C GLN A 911 27.08 2.99 -1.84
N GLY A 912 27.33 3.32 -3.10
CA GLY A 912 27.75 2.37 -4.13
C GLY A 912 26.67 1.45 -4.70
N ALA A 913 25.49 1.39 -4.07
CA ALA A 913 24.30 0.78 -4.64
C ALA A 913 23.49 1.79 -5.48
N ARG A 914 23.38 3.02 -4.97
CA ARG A 914 22.65 4.13 -5.63
C ARG A 914 23.34 5.47 -5.42
N ALA A 915 23.04 6.42 -6.31
CA ALA A 915 23.40 7.82 -6.09
C ALA A 915 22.58 8.36 -4.92
N VAL A 916 23.22 9.14 -4.05
CA VAL A 916 22.58 9.76 -2.89
C VAL A 916 22.70 11.27 -2.99
N ALA A 917 21.64 11.98 -2.64
CA ALA A 917 21.63 13.42 -2.48
C ALA A 917 21.18 13.79 -1.06
N LEU A 918 21.78 14.86 -0.52
CA LEU A 918 21.54 15.33 0.85
C LEU A 918 21.11 16.80 0.78
N PRO A 919 19.86 17.13 0.38
CA PRO A 919 19.43 18.51 0.19
C PRO A 919 19.66 19.45 1.38
N PHE A 920 19.56 18.91 2.60
CA PHE A 920 19.74 19.65 3.86
C PHE A 920 21.16 19.66 4.42
N SER A 921 22.14 19.08 3.71
CA SER A 921 23.57 19.19 4.06
C SER A 921 24.14 20.59 3.74
N ASP A 922 23.34 21.63 3.92
CA ASP A 922 23.67 23.01 3.60
C ASP A 922 23.80 23.82 4.88
N ARG A 923 25.04 24.24 5.20
CA ARG A 923 25.34 25.05 6.39
C ARG A 923 24.63 26.39 6.39
N LEU A 924 24.22 26.88 5.22
CA LEU A 924 23.62 28.21 5.07
C LEU A 924 22.11 28.19 5.32
N LEU A 925 21.41 27.05 5.25
CA LEU A 925 19.96 27.01 5.44
C LEU A 925 19.54 27.56 6.80
N GLY A 926 20.25 27.23 7.87
CA GLY A 926 19.97 27.74 9.22
C GLY A 926 20.32 29.22 9.44
N GLN A 927 20.96 29.86 8.46
CA GLN A 927 21.36 31.28 8.50
C GLN A 927 20.44 32.17 7.65
N LEU A 928 19.54 31.56 6.87
CA LEU A 928 18.60 32.25 6.00
C LEU A 928 17.26 32.48 6.72
N PRO A 929 16.57 33.59 6.41
CA PRO A 929 15.27 33.90 6.99
C PRO A 929 14.16 32.95 6.52
#